data_AF-A0A5D4SAT6-F1
#
_entry.id   AF-A0A5D4SAT6-F1
#
_cell.length_a   1.000
_cell.length_b   1.000
_cell.length_c   1.000
_cell.angle_alpha   90.00
_cell.angle_beta   90.00
_cell.angle_gamma   90.00
#
_symmetry.space_group_name_H-M   'P 1'
#
loop_
_entity.id
_entity.type
_entity.pdbx_description
1 polymer ?
#
loop_
_entity_poly.entity_id
_entity_poly.type
_entity_poly.pdbx_seq_one_letter_code
_entity_poly.pdbx_strand_id
1 'polypeptide(L)'
;MVADPNGKIIESAESSQFKVLTYGIPSSEYLKVEGYSEKYLSDYRYQGMSGQVTYRVKVTKDYMLRWQEGNTIKYEHVRREAYVPDSYSISYWQIGHLNILSFQDAIFRNYALPNEMVIVPNMQRVSASSNHSSSLDSHVFPQPCQSTYLGLETIEGGQSKPSAPNPDLNSSAGVGSRAPQVKNDRVNVDGFTSMSDGMATQNAPAPSPIPVAQQVKVEQSSLQIDPLKVNKWQTPSAITARYESIHTVNTSGGSKEFTGHSPDKINPVTVHTPVVMYGKASDDKEHDQRTNPPKRSTPANPDTDRHAFILDRPFSVTLPTTGQHLDVSMAPGYGNRDYAKYTRQKQVKFPFDVYSETKAAFYPKETWISIPLDIETAEFFLPVWVPEGAYTIKYRSIAINAPADLPEEHHANLNMNYRTPNEIMANHVAYDTIEVDVVGRLYDFRVTDILDFNWGPVFRRMEGQVEHTGNYYWVGDKGIDGDLRGNTDPFVLPIRQGSHPAGYKNLAVKTGYQFKFDMKTKGDMWRENDAIRITPSFYFVDKNGQNRRKVDVYYHSDSNYFVKVGSQQDKEYREVTLNEPLRAVPESQMWNTSEYYFRHPDAYGFNSKVEQLFDHEFIRYFARDYAQQPVRTGPYGWQILNWNLRTFIGPLADTVPSNAMKPQKDAVASEQLWYGEYSLPADVYIVEEGKDIAGYGLQHRLNKSHPIFLRDGYLIVNFNIESIQNGDTEKPHLQYINGELSNQWNREGFKYQFTDPYGYNFNFIDGDTIFYHGDQSSTDDFKAGVTH
;
A
#
# COMPACT_ATOMS: atom_id res chain seq x y z
N MET A 1 -53.93 13.76 -13.47
CA MET A 1 -52.79 13.01 -14.04
C MET A 1 -51.67 12.98 -13.02
N VAL A 2 -51.27 11.79 -12.59
CA VAL A 2 -50.12 11.56 -11.71
C VAL A 2 -49.34 10.42 -12.34
N ALA A 3 -48.03 10.58 -12.47
CA ALA A 3 -47.09 9.51 -12.79
C ALA A 3 -46.17 9.29 -11.58
N ASP A 4 -45.70 8.07 -11.38
CA ASP A 4 -44.83 7.72 -10.25
C ASP A 4 -43.51 7.09 -10.72
N PRO A 5 -42.62 7.90 -11.32
CA PRO A 5 -41.38 7.39 -11.89
C PRO A 5 -40.46 6.85 -10.79
N ASN A 6 -39.98 5.64 -11.01
CA ASN A 6 -39.04 4.96 -10.13
C ASN A 6 -37.97 4.24 -10.98
N GLY A 7 -36.83 3.93 -10.38
CA GLY A 7 -35.72 3.35 -11.11
C GLY A 7 -34.57 2.93 -10.21
N LYS A 8 -33.51 2.45 -10.86
CA LYS A 8 -32.28 2.01 -10.21
C LYS A 8 -31.06 2.42 -11.03
N ILE A 9 -29.97 2.72 -10.34
CA ILE A 9 -28.63 2.85 -10.90
C ILE A 9 -27.78 1.72 -10.29
N ILE A 10 -27.40 0.76 -11.11
CA ILE A 10 -26.76 -0.51 -10.68
C ILE A 10 -25.51 -0.79 -11.52
N GLU A 11 -24.76 -1.83 -11.17
CA GLU A 11 -23.62 -2.28 -11.96
C GLU A 11 -24.03 -2.76 -13.37
N SER A 12 -23.22 -2.45 -14.39
CA SER A 12 -23.31 -3.12 -15.69
C SER A 12 -22.64 -4.49 -15.67
N ALA A 13 -22.82 -5.29 -16.72
CA ALA A 13 -22.30 -6.66 -16.79
C ALA A 13 -20.77 -6.74 -16.67
N GLU A 14 -20.07 -5.76 -17.25
CA GLU A 14 -18.61 -5.58 -17.23
C GLU A 14 -18.07 -5.30 -15.82
N SER A 15 -18.93 -4.84 -14.91
CA SER A 15 -18.62 -4.48 -13.53
C SER A 15 -19.43 -5.31 -12.53
N SER A 16 -19.95 -6.47 -12.98
CA SER A 16 -20.86 -7.34 -12.22
C SER A 16 -20.29 -7.90 -10.91
N GLN A 17 -18.96 -7.87 -10.77
CA GLN A 17 -18.27 -8.19 -9.52
C GLN A 17 -18.64 -7.22 -8.40
N PHE A 18 -18.97 -5.96 -8.69
CA PHE A 18 -19.31 -4.94 -7.71
C PHE A 18 -20.80 -4.95 -7.35
N LYS A 19 -21.14 -4.37 -6.19
CA LYS A 19 -22.52 -4.23 -5.73
C LYS A 19 -22.82 -2.77 -5.39
N VAL A 20 -23.28 -2.03 -6.40
CA VAL A 20 -23.50 -0.57 -6.32
C VAL A 20 -24.44 -0.18 -5.18
N LEU A 21 -25.51 -0.95 -4.99
CA LEU A 21 -26.55 -0.67 -4.00
C LEU A 21 -26.07 -0.69 -2.55
N THR A 22 -24.95 -1.36 -2.26
CA THR A 22 -24.53 -1.63 -0.89
C THR A 22 -23.13 -1.13 -0.58
N TYR A 23 -22.18 -1.30 -1.50
CA TYR A 23 -20.74 -1.07 -1.23
C TYR A 23 -20.07 -0.13 -2.23
N GLY A 24 -20.85 0.46 -3.14
CA GLY A 24 -20.31 1.35 -4.16
C GLY A 24 -19.56 0.62 -5.27
N ILE A 25 -18.92 1.44 -6.11
CA ILE A 25 -18.27 1.01 -7.34
C ILE A 25 -17.07 1.93 -7.63
N PRO A 26 -15.93 1.40 -8.07
CA PRO A 26 -14.77 2.22 -8.45
C PRO A 26 -15.07 3.21 -9.58
N SER A 27 -14.35 4.33 -9.60
CA SER A 27 -14.22 5.12 -10.83
C SER A 27 -13.64 4.25 -11.95
N SER A 28 -13.90 4.60 -13.21
CA SER A 28 -13.58 3.82 -14.42
C SER A 28 -14.40 2.56 -14.70
N GLU A 29 -15.23 2.12 -13.74
CA GLU A 29 -16.20 1.03 -13.92
C GLU A 29 -17.51 1.52 -14.57
N TYR A 30 -18.43 0.58 -14.86
CA TYR A 30 -19.61 0.83 -15.69
C TYR A 30 -20.92 0.62 -14.93
N LEU A 31 -21.82 1.58 -15.08
CA LEU A 31 -23.17 1.58 -14.51
C LEU A 31 -24.22 1.23 -15.56
N LYS A 32 -25.38 0.80 -15.10
CA LYS A 32 -26.61 0.62 -15.83
C LYS A 32 -27.72 1.41 -15.13
N VAL A 33 -28.57 2.07 -15.91
CA VAL A 33 -29.80 2.69 -15.41
C VAL A 33 -31.02 1.89 -15.87
N GLU A 34 -31.99 1.75 -14.97
CA GLU A 34 -33.30 1.16 -15.25
C GLU A 34 -34.38 2.09 -14.68
N GLY A 35 -35.38 2.43 -15.47
CA GLY A 35 -36.46 3.33 -15.08
C GLY A 35 -37.82 2.81 -15.49
N TYR A 36 -38.83 3.15 -14.71
CA TYR A 36 -40.20 2.72 -14.85
C TYR A 36 -41.13 3.92 -14.70
N SER A 37 -42.05 4.10 -15.63
CA SER A 37 -43.11 5.11 -15.57
C SER A 37 -44.31 4.65 -16.39
N GLU A 38 -45.50 5.19 -16.12
CA GLU A 38 -46.75 4.83 -16.80
C GLU A 38 -46.65 5.03 -18.31
N LYS A 39 -47.07 4.04 -19.12
CA LYS A 39 -46.96 4.08 -20.60
C LYS A 39 -47.61 5.34 -21.20
N TYR A 40 -48.75 5.74 -20.66
CA TYR A 40 -49.46 6.96 -21.02
C TYR A 40 -50.18 7.56 -19.81
N LEU A 41 -50.51 8.85 -19.91
CA LEU A 41 -51.36 9.56 -18.97
C LEU A 41 -52.60 10.07 -19.69
N SER A 42 -53.73 10.07 -18.99
CA SER A 42 -55.01 10.56 -19.51
C SER A 42 -55.59 11.66 -18.63
N ASP A 43 -56.03 12.74 -19.26
CA ASP A 43 -56.82 13.81 -18.67
C ASP A 43 -58.04 14.05 -19.55
N TYR A 44 -59.21 13.74 -19.02
CA TYR A 44 -60.43 13.73 -19.81
C TYR A 44 -61.65 14.06 -18.97
N ARG A 45 -62.67 14.58 -19.63
CA ARG A 45 -64.01 14.75 -19.08
C ARG A 45 -65.03 14.36 -20.13
N TYR A 46 -65.89 13.41 -19.80
CA TYR A 46 -67.06 13.08 -20.59
C TYR A 46 -68.27 13.87 -20.12
N GLN A 47 -69.03 14.42 -21.06
CA GLN A 47 -70.22 15.22 -20.80
C GLN A 47 -71.46 14.42 -21.17
N GLY A 48 -72.30 14.14 -20.18
CA GLY A 48 -73.58 13.49 -20.39
C GLY A 48 -74.60 14.50 -20.89
N MET A 49 -75.18 14.21 -22.05
CA MET A 49 -76.23 14.99 -22.67
C MET A 49 -77.56 14.27 -22.46
N SER A 50 -78.58 15.02 -22.06
CA SER A 50 -79.95 14.51 -21.94
C SER A 50 -80.91 15.48 -22.62
N GLY A 51 -81.98 14.93 -23.19
CA GLY A 51 -82.95 15.73 -23.92
C GLY A 51 -84.21 14.93 -24.26
N GLN A 52 -85.11 15.54 -25.01
CA GLN A 52 -86.37 14.92 -25.42
C GLN A 52 -86.55 15.06 -26.93
N VAL A 53 -86.88 13.96 -27.61
CA VAL A 53 -87.29 13.96 -29.01
C VAL A 53 -88.80 13.81 -29.07
N THR A 54 -89.50 14.81 -29.61
CA THR A 54 -90.95 14.80 -29.77
C THR A 54 -91.33 14.58 -31.23
N TYR A 55 -91.98 13.45 -31.50
CA TYR A 55 -92.64 13.16 -32.76
C TYR A 55 -94.05 13.75 -32.81
N ARG A 56 -94.52 14.08 -34.01
CA ARG A 56 -95.93 14.40 -34.25
C ARG A 56 -96.53 13.31 -35.13
N VAL A 57 -97.19 12.33 -34.52
CA VAL A 57 -97.75 11.18 -35.24
C VAL A 57 -99.15 11.53 -35.72
N LYS A 58 -99.41 11.35 -37.02
CA LYS A 58 -100.74 11.52 -37.59
C LYS A 58 -101.60 10.30 -37.25
N VAL A 59 -102.64 10.51 -36.43
CA VAL A 59 -103.63 9.48 -36.07
C VAL A 59 -104.93 9.79 -36.80
N THR A 60 -105.48 8.79 -37.47
CA THR A 60 -106.72 8.90 -38.26
C THR A 60 -107.75 7.89 -37.78
N LYS A 61 -108.98 8.35 -37.56
CA LYS A 61 -110.16 7.52 -37.27
C LYS A 61 -111.25 7.86 -38.28
N ASP A 62 -111.76 6.85 -38.96
CA ASP A 62 -112.85 7.02 -39.91
C ASP A 62 -114.17 6.54 -39.29
N TYR A 63 -115.23 7.31 -39.54
CA TYR A 63 -116.58 6.97 -39.16
C TYR A 63 -117.46 6.86 -40.41
N MET A 64 -118.23 5.79 -40.53
CA MET A 64 -119.29 5.69 -41.52
C MET A 64 -120.61 6.00 -40.83
N LEU A 65 -121.20 7.15 -41.13
CA LEU A 65 -122.51 7.52 -40.64
C LEU A 65 -123.56 6.89 -41.56
N ARG A 66 -124.46 6.08 -41.00
CA ARG A 66 -125.53 5.41 -41.76
C ARG A 66 -126.89 5.79 -41.19
N TRP A 67 -127.77 6.30 -42.04
CA TRP A 67 -129.16 6.62 -41.66
C TRP A 67 -130.11 6.46 -42.84
N GLN A 68 -131.39 6.34 -42.54
CA GLN A 68 -132.46 6.21 -43.50
C GLN A 68 -133.21 7.54 -43.60
N GLU A 69 -133.35 8.07 -44.82
CA GLU A 69 -134.05 9.31 -45.12
C GLU A 69 -135.09 8.99 -46.21
N GLY A 70 -136.35 8.87 -45.80
CA GLY A 70 -137.41 8.30 -46.65
C GLY A 70 -137.19 6.81 -46.94
N ASN A 71 -137.25 6.40 -48.21
CA ASN A 71 -137.02 5.01 -48.65
C ASN A 71 -135.56 4.72 -49.05
N THR A 72 -134.62 5.62 -48.78
CA THR A 72 -133.22 5.48 -49.21
C THR A 72 -132.27 5.45 -48.02
N ILE A 73 -131.36 4.47 -47.99
CA ILE A 73 -130.26 4.43 -47.00
C ILE A 73 -129.14 5.33 -47.51
N LYS A 74 -128.74 6.28 -46.67
CA LYS A 74 -127.65 7.22 -46.93
C LYS A 74 -126.42 6.83 -46.11
N TYR A 75 -125.26 7.12 -46.67
CA TYR A 75 -123.96 6.93 -46.04
C TYR A 75 -123.16 8.23 -46.13
N GLU A 76 -122.43 8.57 -45.07
CA GLU A 76 -121.45 9.64 -45.11
C GLU A 76 -120.18 9.22 -44.38
N HIS A 77 -119.06 9.36 -45.08
CA HIS A 77 -117.76 9.08 -44.52
C HIS A 77 -117.19 10.33 -43.86
N VAL A 78 -116.95 10.26 -42.55
CA VAL A 78 -116.38 11.36 -41.78
C VAL A 78 -115.04 10.93 -41.21
N ARG A 79 -113.97 11.60 -41.64
CA ARG A 79 -112.61 11.39 -41.14
C ARG A 79 -112.31 12.37 -40.00
N ARG A 80 -111.72 11.85 -38.93
CA ARG A 80 -111.11 12.65 -37.85
C ARG A 80 -109.61 12.38 -37.85
N GLU A 81 -108.82 13.44 -37.89
CA GLU A 81 -107.36 13.37 -37.85
C GLU A 81 -106.80 14.35 -36.82
N ALA A 82 -105.76 13.91 -36.11
CA ALA A 82 -104.98 14.74 -35.19
C ALA A 82 -103.50 14.36 -35.25
N TYR A 83 -102.63 15.32 -34.94
CA TYR A 83 -101.21 15.08 -34.69
C TYR A 83 -100.99 14.94 -33.20
N VAL A 84 -100.75 13.71 -32.76
CA VAL A 84 -100.53 13.41 -31.35
C VAL A 84 -99.02 13.52 -31.06
N PRO A 85 -98.60 14.34 -30.07
CA PRO A 85 -97.21 14.40 -29.67
C PRO A 85 -96.82 13.10 -28.96
N ASP A 86 -95.70 12.53 -29.36
CA ASP A 86 -95.13 11.35 -28.73
C ASP A 86 -93.65 11.59 -28.45
N SER A 87 -93.25 11.51 -27.19
CA SER A 87 -91.95 12.03 -26.74
C SER A 87 -91.10 10.96 -26.08
N TYR A 88 -89.86 10.86 -26.54
CA TYR A 88 -88.86 9.97 -25.95
C TYR A 88 -87.79 10.78 -25.25
N SER A 89 -87.50 10.41 -24.00
CA SER A 89 -86.30 10.89 -23.31
C SER A 89 -85.09 10.19 -23.90
N ILE A 90 -84.04 10.95 -24.19
CA ILE A 90 -82.80 10.45 -24.77
C ILE A 90 -81.58 10.84 -23.96
N SER A 91 -80.53 10.03 -24.03
CA SER A 91 -79.21 10.37 -23.47
C SER A 91 -78.06 9.86 -24.33
N TYR A 92 -76.99 10.65 -24.41
CA TYR A 92 -75.75 10.30 -25.07
C TYR A 92 -74.58 11.08 -24.44
N TRP A 93 -73.34 10.74 -24.80
CA TRP A 93 -72.14 11.32 -24.22
C TRP A 93 -71.25 11.96 -25.29
N GLN A 94 -70.72 13.13 -24.97
CA GLN A 94 -69.75 13.86 -25.78
C GLN A 94 -68.42 14.00 -25.04
N ILE A 95 -67.36 14.22 -25.79
CA ILE A 95 -66.04 14.57 -25.26
C ILE A 95 -66.07 16.03 -24.83
N GLY A 96 -66.03 16.27 -23.52
CA GLY A 96 -65.85 17.60 -22.97
C GLY A 96 -64.43 18.11 -23.23
N HIS A 97 -63.44 17.35 -22.78
CA HIS A 97 -62.04 17.48 -23.18
C HIS A 97 -61.35 16.12 -23.11
N LEU A 98 -60.26 15.97 -23.87
CA LEU A 98 -59.41 14.79 -23.88
C LEU A 98 -57.96 15.22 -24.13
N ASN A 99 -57.03 14.76 -23.31
CA ASN A 99 -55.59 14.88 -23.52
C ASN A 99 -54.94 13.55 -23.13
N ILE A 100 -54.33 12.87 -24.12
CA ILE A 100 -53.54 11.67 -23.90
C ILE A 100 -52.07 12.03 -24.11
N LEU A 101 -51.24 11.81 -23.09
CA LEU A 101 -49.80 12.01 -23.17
C LEU A 101 -49.09 10.66 -23.19
N SER A 102 -48.11 10.49 -24.08
CA SER A 102 -47.25 9.32 -24.12
C SER A 102 -45.94 9.59 -23.39
N PHE A 103 -45.44 8.58 -22.67
CA PHE A 103 -44.11 8.61 -22.06
C PHE A 103 -43.04 8.65 -23.16
N GLN A 104 -42.17 9.67 -23.15
CA GLN A 104 -41.17 9.91 -24.19
C GLN A 104 -39.79 9.41 -23.79
N ASP A 105 -39.32 9.78 -22.61
CA ASP A 105 -37.97 9.49 -22.15
C ASP A 105 -37.87 9.60 -20.61
N ALA A 106 -36.87 8.94 -20.03
CA ALA A 106 -36.47 9.13 -18.64
C ALA A 106 -35.09 9.80 -18.56
N ILE A 107 -34.99 10.84 -17.74
CA ILE A 107 -33.75 11.54 -17.44
C ILE A 107 -33.27 11.07 -16.06
N PHE A 108 -32.10 10.45 -16.02
CA PHE A 108 -31.42 10.05 -14.80
C PHE A 108 -30.34 11.08 -14.46
N ARG A 109 -30.25 11.46 -13.20
CA ARG A 109 -29.20 12.35 -12.68
C ARG A 109 -28.55 11.73 -11.46
N ASN A 110 -27.22 11.67 -11.46
CA ASN A 110 -26.43 11.23 -10.32
C ASN A 110 -24.96 11.59 -10.57
N TYR A 111 -24.21 11.88 -9.51
CA TYR A 111 -22.78 12.19 -9.59
C TYR A 111 -21.96 11.12 -10.30
N ALA A 112 -22.27 9.82 -10.20
CA ALA A 112 -21.49 8.77 -10.85
C ALA A 112 -21.75 8.63 -12.37
N LEU A 113 -22.87 9.16 -12.89
CA LEU A 113 -23.21 9.02 -14.30
C LEU A 113 -22.27 9.82 -15.22
N PRO A 114 -22.09 9.40 -16.49
CA PRO A 114 -21.43 10.21 -17.50
C PRO A 114 -22.10 11.58 -17.59
N ASN A 115 -21.33 12.68 -17.55
CA ASN A 115 -21.86 14.05 -17.53
C ASN A 115 -22.91 14.33 -16.43
N GLU A 116 -22.99 13.47 -15.41
CA GLU A 116 -23.97 13.49 -14.32
C GLU A 116 -25.44 13.38 -14.76
N MET A 117 -25.68 13.06 -16.03
CA MET A 117 -26.99 12.96 -16.65
C MET A 117 -27.00 11.94 -17.79
N VAL A 118 -28.02 11.08 -17.79
CA VAL A 118 -28.31 10.17 -18.91
C VAL A 118 -29.78 10.29 -19.28
N ILE A 119 -30.07 10.40 -20.58
CA ILE A 119 -31.43 10.45 -21.12
C ILE A 119 -31.69 9.14 -21.86
N VAL A 120 -32.71 8.40 -21.44
CA VAL A 120 -33.07 7.10 -22.03
C VAL A 120 -34.43 7.21 -22.71
N PRO A 121 -34.51 7.11 -24.05
CA PRO A 121 -35.78 7.21 -24.77
C PRO A 121 -36.66 5.97 -24.56
N ASN A 122 -37.96 6.20 -24.45
CA ASN A 122 -38.98 5.15 -24.50
C ASN A 122 -39.34 4.83 -25.95
N MET A 123 -39.11 3.57 -26.35
CA MET A 123 -39.39 3.11 -27.72
C MET A 123 -40.82 2.55 -27.89
N GLN A 124 -41.60 2.45 -26.81
CA GLN A 124 -42.95 1.89 -26.86
C GLN A 124 -43.96 2.92 -27.36
N ARG A 125 -44.70 2.57 -28.42
CA ARG A 125 -45.74 3.44 -29.00
C ARG A 125 -47.07 3.32 -28.25
N VAL A 126 -47.75 4.45 -28.11
CA VAL A 126 -49.13 4.56 -27.63
C VAL A 126 -49.99 5.05 -28.78
N SER A 127 -51.13 4.41 -29.00
CA SER A 127 -52.13 4.88 -29.97
C SER A 127 -53.29 5.56 -29.25
N ALA A 128 -53.82 6.63 -29.81
CA ALA A 128 -55.04 7.27 -29.33
C ALA A 128 -55.83 7.79 -30.53
N SER A 129 -57.15 7.60 -30.51
CA SER A 129 -58.06 8.10 -31.54
C SER A 129 -59.39 8.48 -30.92
N SER A 130 -60.04 9.50 -31.49
CA SER A 130 -61.39 9.89 -31.11
C SER A 130 -62.20 10.36 -32.29
N ASN A 131 -63.52 10.32 -32.16
CA ASN A 131 -64.45 10.99 -33.06
C ASN A 131 -65.32 11.91 -32.20
N HIS A 132 -65.25 13.22 -32.44
CA HIS A 132 -65.94 14.23 -31.66
C HIS A 132 -66.86 15.07 -32.55
N SER A 133 -68.11 15.27 -32.13
CA SER A 133 -68.99 16.28 -32.70
C SER A 133 -69.71 17.03 -31.59
N SER A 134 -69.83 18.35 -31.73
CA SER A 134 -70.71 19.16 -30.86
C SER A 134 -72.14 19.27 -31.41
N SER A 135 -72.38 18.80 -32.64
CA SER A 135 -73.68 18.93 -33.31
C SER A 135 -74.67 17.86 -32.88
N LEU A 136 -75.87 18.26 -32.51
CA LEU A 136 -76.97 17.36 -32.12
C LEU A 136 -77.28 16.32 -33.21
N ASP A 137 -77.24 16.71 -34.48
CA ASP A 137 -77.53 15.83 -35.62
C ASP A 137 -76.49 14.72 -35.82
N SER A 138 -75.31 14.86 -35.19
CA SER A 138 -74.30 13.80 -35.16
C SER A 138 -74.57 12.73 -34.10
N HIS A 139 -75.53 12.97 -33.19
CA HIS A 139 -75.76 12.11 -32.03
C HIS A 139 -77.17 11.57 -31.94
N VAL A 140 -78.17 12.28 -32.48
CA VAL A 140 -79.58 11.92 -32.37
C VAL A 140 -80.15 11.70 -33.75
N PHE A 141 -80.68 10.50 -33.98
CA PHE A 141 -81.22 10.05 -35.26
C PHE A 141 -82.69 9.67 -35.10
N PRO A 142 -83.61 10.63 -35.33
CA PRO A 142 -85.04 10.37 -35.25
C PRO A 142 -85.48 9.30 -36.26
N GLN A 143 -86.42 8.43 -35.87
CA GLN A 143 -86.99 7.42 -36.74
C GLN A 143 -88.20 7.95 -37.53
N PRO A 144 -88.46 7.44 -38.74
CA PRO A 144 -89.65 7.82 -39.50
C PRO A 144 -90.93 7.40 -38.76
N CYS A 145 -91.89 8.32 -38.66
CA CYS A 145 -93.21 8.04 -38.08
C CYS A 145 -94.11 7.34 -39.11
N GLN A 146 -94.85 6.33 -38.66
CA GLN A 146 -95.94 5.72 -39.41
C GLN A 146 -97.27 6.35 -38.98
N SER A 147 -98.12 6.68 -39.94
CA SER A 147 -99.49 7.13 -39.65
C SER A 147 -100.30 5.98 -39.06
N THR A 148 -101.00 6.25 -37.96
CA THR A 148 -101.82 5.24 -37.26
C THR A 148 -103.28 5.37 -37.69
N TYR A 149 -103.86 4.27 -38.14
CA TYR A 149 -105.27 4.19 -38.52
C TYR A 149 -106.04 3.33 -37.50
N LEU A 150 -107.01 3.94 -36.81
CA LEU A 150 -107.78 3.30 -35.73
C LEU A 150 -109.02 2.53 -36.25
N GLY A 151 -109.05 2.24 -37.56
CA GLY A 151 -110.14 1.51 -38.20
C GLY A 151 -111.39 2.35 -38.49
N LEU A 152 -112.30 1.77 -39.26
CA LEU A 152 -113.61 2.34 -39.58
C LEU A 152 -114.62 1.89 -38.53
N GLU A 153 -115.43 2.82 -38.02
CA GLU A 153 -116.53 2.52 -37.12
C GLU A 153 -117.85 3.04 -37.70
N THR A 154 -118.83 2.17 -37.82
CA THR A 154 -120.15 2.55 -38.34
C THR A 154 -121.04 3.03 -37.20
N ILE A 155 -121.53 4.27 -37.30
CA ILE A 155 -122.48 4.85 -36.36
C ILE A 155 -123.87 4.80 -37.02
N GLU A 156 -124.79 4.04 -36.43
CA GLU A 156 -126.16 3.90 -36.90
C GLU A 156 -127.03 5.03 -36.32
N GLY A 157 -127.64 5.85 -37.19
CA GLY A 157 -128.52 6.97 -36.79
C GLY A 157 -130.02 6.69 -36.93
N GLY A 158 -130.41 5.49 -37.39
CA GLY A 158 -131.81 5.15 -37.61
C GLY A 158 -132.45 6.03 -38.69
N GLN A 159 -133.39 6.90 -38.31
CA GLN A 159 -134.19 7.75 -39.21
C GLN A 159 -133.63 9.18 -39.39
N SER A 160 -132.49 9.50 -38.79
CA SER A 160 -131.87 10.83 -38.88
C SER A 160 -130.36 10.73 -38.90
N LYS A 161 -129.69 11.67 -39.57
CA LYS A 161 -128.22 11.68 -39.68
C LYS A 161 -127.58 11.77 -38.28
N PRO A 162 -126.77 10.78 -37.86
CA PRO A 162 -126.08 10.83 -36.58
C PRO A 162 -124.89 11.79 -36.66
N SER A 163 -124.44 12.32 -35.53
CA SER A 163 -123.22 13.12 -35.45
C SER A 163 -122.00 12.22 -35.22
N ALA A 164 -120.92 12.43 -35.98
CA ALA A 164 -119.66 11.73 -35.76
C ALA A 164 -119.04 12.10 -34.40
N PRO A 165 -118.62 11.13 -33.56
CA PRO A 165 -117.90 11.40 -32.33
C PRO A 165 -116.60 12.19 -32.55
N ASN A 166 -116.18 12.96 -31.54
CA ASN A 166 -114.84 13.55 -31.45
C ASN A 166 -114.06 12.81 -30.36
N PRO A 167 -113.49 11.63 -30.66
CA PRO A 167 -112.70 10.90 -29.68
C PRO A 167 -111.45 11.71 -29.32
N ASP A 168 -111.00 11.60 -28.07
CA ASP A 168 -109.67 12.07 -27.70
C ASP A 168 -108.62 11.14 -28.33
N LEU A 169 -108.07 11.58 -29.47
CA LEU A 169 -107.05 10.81 -30.20
C LEU A 169 -105.70 10.79 -29.45
N ASN A 170 -105.52 11.56 -28.37
CA ASN A 170 -104.29 11.53 -27.57
C ASN A 170 -104.09 10.21 -26.83
N SER A 171 -105.15 9.41 -26.61
CA SER A 171 -105.03 8.08 -26.00
C SER A 171 -104.34 7.04 -26.91
N SER A 172 -104.02 7.40 -28.17
CA SER A 172 -103.25 6.58 -29.11
C SER A 172 -101.75 6.96 -29.19
N ALA A 173 -101.26 7.79 -28.26
CA ALA A 173 -99.82 8.07 -28.11
C ALA A 173 -99.02 6.76 -27.94
N GLY A 174 -97.85 6.67 -28.58
CA GLY A 174 -97.04 5.45 -28.63
C GLY A 174 -97.30 4.54 -29.83
N VAL A 175 -98.44 4.70 -30.55
CA VAL A 175 -98.77 3.90 -31.73
C VAL A 175 -98.32 4.64 -32.98
N GLY A 176 -97.28 4.15 -33.66
CA GLY A 176 -96.80 4.65 -34.95
C GLY A 176 -95.49 5.46 -34.90
N SER A 177 -94.98 5.81 -33.72
CA SER A 177 -93.61 6.29 -33.56
C SER A 177 -92.68 5.16 -33.11
N ARG A 178 -91.37 5.34 -33.33
CA ARG A 178 -90.33 4.44 -32.79
C ARG A 178 -89.33 5.29 -32.06
N ALA A 179 -88.74 4.70 -31.03
CA ALA A 179 -87.69 5.35 -30.28
C ALA A 179 -86.51 5.79 -31.19
N PRO A 180 -86.00 7.03 -31.02
CA PRO A 180 -84.84 7.51 -31.76
C PRO A 180 -83.62 6.65 -31.49
N GLN A 181 -82.71 6.61 -32.47
CA GLN A 181 -81.37 6.05 -32.26
C GLN A 181 -80.45 7.18 -31.81
N VAL A 182 -79.54 6.87 -30.90
CA VAL A 182 -78.52 7.80 -30.39
C VAL A 182 -77.14 7.15 -30.46
N LYS A 183 -76.08 7.97 -30.54
CA LYS A 183 -74.70 7.50 -30.40
C LYS A 183 -73.84 8.49 -29.62
N ASN A 184 -72.87 7.97 -28.89
CA ASN A 184 -71.85 8.80 -28.25
C ASN A 184 -70.81 9.28 -29.27
N ASP A 185 -69.95 10.18 -28.84
CA ASP A 185 -68.61 10.30 -29.39
C ASP A 185 -67.82 8.97 -29.27
N ARG A 186 -66.66 8.88 -29.94
CA ARG A 186 -65.75 7.72 -29.84
C ARG A 186 -64.47 8.11 -29.15
N VAL A 187 -63.99 7.28 -28.21
CA VAL A 187 -62.65 7.39 -27.62
C VAL A 187 -62.02 6.01 -27.53
N ASN A 188 -60.87 5.83 -28.19
CA ASN A 188 -60.04 4.63 -28.09
C ASN A 188 -58.60 5.02 -27.74
N VAL A 189 -58.05 4.41 -26.69
CA VAL A 189 -56.68 4.63 -26.22
C VAL A 189 -56.01 3.28 -26.06
N ASP A 190 -54.89 3.08 -26.75
CA ASP A 190 -54.06 1.88 -26.71
C ASP A 190 -54.87 0.58 -26.91
N GLY A 191 -55.82 0.61 -27.86
CA GLY A 191 -56.72 -0.50 -28.15
C GLY A 191 -57.97 -0.57 -27.25
N PHE A 192 -58.02 0.14 -26.13
CA PHE A 192 -59.19 0.19 -25.23
C PHE A 192 -60.21 1.25 -25.67
N THR A 193 -61.44 0.82 -25.98
CA THR A 193 -62.54 1.73 -26.31
C THR A 193 -63.26 2.17 -25.03
N SER A 194 -62.94 3.38 -24.57
CA SER A 194 -63.55 4.00 -23.37
C SER A 194 -64.94 4.57 -23.66
N MET A 195 -65.17 5.03 -24.90
CA MET A 195 -66.47 5.49 -25.37
C MET A 195 -66.70 4.96 -26.77
N SER A 196 -67.83 4.29 -26.99
CA SER A 196 -68.22 3.69 -28.27
C SER A 196 -69.28 4.53 -28.96
N ASP A 197 -69.11 4.77 -30.26
CA ASP A 197 -70.05 5.46 -31.14
C ASP A 197 -71.05 4.52 -31.84
N GLY A 198 -71.25 3.31 -31.28
CA GLY A 198 -72.28 2.38 -31.71
C GLY A 198 -73.69 2.95 -31.51
N MET A 199 -74.59 2.69 -32.47
CA MET A 199 -75.98 3.12 -32.41
C MET A 199 -76.73 2.37 -31.29
N ALA A 200 -77.50 3.11 -30.49
CA ALA A 200 -78.33 2.58 -29.41
C ALA A 200 -79.72 3.22 -29.40
N THR A 201 -80.72 2.50 -28.90
CA THR A 201 -82.10 2.99 -28.83
C THR A 201 -82.29 3.84 -27.57
N GLN A 202 -82.71 5.11 -27.72
CA GLN A 202 -82.93 6.14 -26.67
C GLN A 202 -81.69 6.56 -25.87
N ASN A 203 -80.95 5.59 -25.32
CA ASN A 203 -79.87 5.83 -24.38
C ASN A 203 -78.60 5.13 -24.87
N ALA A 204 -77.58 5.90 -25.19
CA ALA A 204 -76.28 5.35 -25.53
C ALA A 204 -75.56 4.85 -24.26
N PRO A 205 -74.70 3.82 -24.37
CA PRO A 205 -73.99 3.28 -23.22
C PRO A 205 -73.18 4.34 -22.48
N ALA A 206 -73.14 4.28 -21.15
CA ALA A 206 -72.27 5.14 -20.37
C ALA A 206 -70.79 4.84 -20.71
N PRO A 207 -69.93 5.87 -20.85
CA PRO A 207 -68.51 5.68 -21.07
C PRO A 207 -67.85 4.99 -19.88
N SER A 208 -66.87 4.13 -20.15
CA SER A 208 -66.00 3.55 -19.13
C SER A 208 -64.81 4.46 -18.88
N PRO A 209 -64.26 4.54 -17.66
CA PRO A 209 -62.99 5.24 -17.42
C PRO A 209 -61.87 4.71 -18.32
N ILE A 210 -61.00 5.61 -18.81
CA ILE A 210 -59.75 5.21 -19.46
C ILE A 210 -58.88 4.50 -18.40
N PRO A 211 -58.41 3.27 -18.63
CA PRO A 211 -57.59 2.53 -17.68
C PRO A 211 -56.33 3.29 -17.31
N VAL A 212 -55.86 3.09 -16.09
CA VAL A 212 -54.51 3.53 -15.70
C VAL A 212 -53.51 2.68 -16.46
N ALA A 213 -52.59 3.34 -17.17
CA ALA A 213 -51.57 2.63 -17.93
C ALA A 213 -50.62 1.87 -16.99
N GLN A 214 -50.19 0.68 -17.42
CA GLN A 214 -49.10 -0.03 -16.74
C GLN A 214 -47.78 0.72 -16.91
N GLN A 215 -46.87 0.53 -15.97
CA GLN A 215 -45.51 1.05 -16.09
C GLN A 215 -44.73 0.29 -17.17
N VAL A 216 -43.90 1.02 -17.92
CA VAL A 216 -43.00 0.48 -18.93
C VAL A 216 -41.56 0.75 -18.54
N LYS A 217 -40.67 -0.19 -18.88
CA LYS A 217 -39.25 -0.11 -18.57
C LYS A 217 -38.49 0.64 -19.67
N VAL A 218 -37.58 1.53 -19.27
CA VAL A 218 -36.49 2.05 -20.08
C VAL A 218 -35.16 1.69 -19.42
N GLU A 219 -34.13 1.36 -20.19
CA GLU A 219 -32.81 1.02 -19.65
C GLU A 219 -31.68 1.39 -20.61
N GLN A 220 -30.51 1.67 -20.03
CA GLN A 220 -29.26 1.86 -20.76
C GLN A 220 -28.10 1.33 -19.92
N SER A 221 -27.22 0.54 -20.55
CA SER A 221 -26.06 -0.11 -19.92
C SER A 221 -24.74 0.51 -20.42
N SER A 222 -23.62 0.03 -19.87
CA SER A 222 -22.26 0.40 -20.26
C SER A 222 -21.97 1.91 -20.11
N LEU A 223 -22.55 2.52 -19.06
CA LEU A 223 -22.35 3.93 -18.72
C LEU A 223 -21.10 4.07 -17.84
N GLN A 224 -19.97 4.44 -18.44
CA GLN A 224 -18.70 4.53 -17.72
C GLN A 224 -18.68 5.70 -16.72
N ILE A 225 -18.26 5.42 -15.49
CA ILE A 225 -17.94 6.44 -14.50
C ILE A 225 -16.62 7.09 -14.90
N ASP A 226 -16.59 8.42 -14.99
CA ASP A 226 -15.36 9.17 -15.25
C ASP A 226 -14.24 8.71 -14.28
N PRO A 227 -13.09 8.21 -14.79
CA PRO A 227 -11.99 7.72 -13.98
C PRO A 227 -11.46 8.71 -12.94
N LEU A 228 -11.65 10.02 -13.14
CA LEU A 228 -11.18 11.09 -12.26
C LEU A 228 -12.23 11.53 -11.21
N LYS A 229 -13.45 10.98 -11.24
CA LYS A 229 -14.45 11.27 -10.20
C LYS A 229 -13.97 10.77 -8.86
N VAL A 230 -13.70 11.72 -7.96
CA VAL A 230 -13.25 11.45 -6.59
C VAL A 230 -14.27 10.58 -5.85
N ASN A 231 -13.78 9.77 -4.92
CA ASN A 231 -14.63 8.93 -4.08
C ASN A 231 -15.65 9.79 -3.32
N LYS A 232 -16.95 9.48 -3.46
CA LYS A 232 -18.06 10.16 -2.80
C LYS A 232 -19.08 9.16 -2.28
N TRP A 233 -19.52 9.36 -1.04
CA TRP A 233 -20.49 8.52 -0.35
C TRP A 233 -21.93 8.87 -0.75
N GLN A 234 -22.72 7.85 -1.11
CA GLN A 234 -24.18 7.92 -1.27
C GLN A 234 -24.67 9.19 -1.97
N THR A 235 -24.09 9.50 -3.14
CA THR A 235 -24.49 10.65 -3.92
C THR A 235 -25.96 10.52 -4.34
N PRO A 236 -26.78 11.56 -4.17
CA PRO A 236 -28.21 11.50 -4.42
C PRO A 236 -28.50 11.30 -5.91
N SER A 237 -29.60 10.61 -6.19
CA SER A 237 -30.05 10.31 -7.54
C SER A 237 -31.44 10.91 -7.78
N ALA A 238 -31.75 11.21 -9.05
CA ALA A 238 -33.09 11.58 -9.47
C ALA A 238 -33.45 10.92 -10.80
N ILE A 239 -34.71 10.54 -10.96
CA ILE A 239 -35.31 10.10 -12.23
C ILE A 239 -36.44 11.05 -12.59
N THR A 240 -36.45 11.58 -13.81
CA THR A 240 -37.54 12.42 -14.33
C THR A 240 -38.15 11.76 -15.56
N ALA A 241 -39.44 11.47 -15.51
CA ALA A 241 -40.19 10.96 -16.66
C ALA A 241 -40.85 12.10 -17.43
N ARG A 242 -40.54 12.22 -18.72
CA ARG A 242 -41.11 13.21 -19.64
C ARG A 242 -42.26 12.62 -20.45
N TYR A 243 -43.35 13.36 -20.50
CA TYR A 243 -44.57 13.03 -21.22
C TYR A 243 -44.91 14.13 -22.23
N GLU A 244 -45.38 13.74 -23.40
CA GLU A 244 -45.84 14.67 -24.44
C GLU A 244 -47.21 14.26 -24.96
N SER A 245 -48.10 15.24 -25.15
CA SER A 245 -49.42 15.04 -25.76
C SER A 245 -49.33 14.42 -27.14
N ILE A 246 -50.00 13.28 -27.31
CA ILE A 246 -50.12 12.58 -28.61
C ILE A 246 -51.51 12.72 -29.23
N HIS A 247 -52.52 13.08 -28.44
CA HIS A 247 -53.90 13.24 -28.92
C HIS A 247 -54.71 14.18 -28.01
N THR A 248 -55.42 15.14 -28.60
CA THR A 248 -56.18 16.16 -27.87
C THR A 248 -57.53 16.49 -28.50
N VAL A 249 -58.54 16.75 -27.66
CA VAL A 249 -59.85 17.30 -28.07
C VAL A 249 -60.24 18.38 -27.06
N ASN A 250 -60.65 19.55 -27.54
CA ASN A 250 -61.10 20.69 -26.73
C ASN A 250 -60.11 21.11 -25.61
N THR A 251 -58.81 20.96 -25.85
CA THR A 251 -57.71 21.36 -24.95
C THR A 251 -56.42 21.58 -25.75
N SER A 252 -55.45 22.34 -25.21
CA SER A 252 -54.23 22.76 -25.92
C SER A 252 -53.06 21.78 -25.87
N GLY A 253 -53.20 20.65 -25.17
CA GLY A 253 -52.09 19.69 -24.99
C GLY A 253 -50.90 20.26 -24.22
N GLY A 254 -49.74 19.61 -24.34
CA GLY A 254 -48.46 20.08 -23.78
C GLY A 254 -47.52 18.94 -23.37
N SER A 255 -46.43 19.30 -22.70
CA SER A 255 -45.53 18.36 -22.04
C SER A 255 -45.74 18.37 -20.53
N LYS A 256 -45.44 17.25 -19.86
CA LYS A 256 -45.43 17.13 -18.40
C LYS A 256 -44.20 16.35 -17.94
N GLU A 257 -43.67 16.74 -16.80
CA GLU A 257 -42.54 16.07 -16.16
C GLU A 257 -42.93 15.66 -14.74
N PHE A 258 -42.48 14.48 -14.34
CA PHE A 258 -42.65 13.95 -12.99
C PHE A 258 -41.28 13.47 -12.52
N THR A 259 -40.89 13.80 -11.28
CA THR A 259 -39.54 13.51 -10.77
C THR A 259 -39.61 12.71 -9.47
N GLY A 260 -38.93 11.57 -9.43
CA GLY A 260 -38.62 10.80 -8.23
C GLY A 260 -37.20 11.10 -7.76
N HIS A 261 -37.03 11.47 -6.49
CA HIS A 261 -35.74 11.89 -5.92
C HIS A 261 -35.44 11.32 -4.52
N SER A 262 -36.32 10.48 -3.98
CA SER A 262 -36.08 9.79 -2.71
C SER A 262 -35.40 8.44 -2.95
N PRO A 263 -34.66 7.88 -1.96
CA PRO A 263 -34.03 6.57 -2.07
C PRO A 263 -34.98 5.43 -2.44
N ASP A 264 -36.26 5.52 -2.06
CA ASP A 264 -37.30 4.55 -2.42
C ASP A 264 -37.72 4.64 -3.90
N LYS A 265 -37.50 5.79 -4.53
CA LYS A 265 -37.75 6.00 -5.96
C LYS A 265 -36.53 5.67 -6.80
N ILE A 266 -35.34 6.04 -6.34
CA ILE A 266 -34.08 5.76 -7.03
C ILE A 266 -32.93 5.74 -6.03
N ASN A 267 -32.12 4.68 -6.07
CA ASN A 267 -31.04 4.49 -5.10
C ASN A 267 -29.93 5.55 -5.26
N PRO A 268 -29.28 5.97 -4.16
CA PRO A 268 -28.03 6.72 -4.24
C PRO A 268 -26.89 5.83 -4.79
N VAL A 269 -25.79 6.47 -5.19
CA VAL A 269 -24.59 5.76 -5.68
C VAL A 269 -23.35 6.22 -4.91
N THR A 270 -22.58 5.25 -4.43
CA THR A 270 -21.25 5.50 -3.84
C THR A 270 -20.17 5.23 -4.88
N VAL A 271 -19.33 6.22 -5.17
CA VAL A 271 -18.10 6.04 -5.97
C VAL A 271 -16.96 5.75 -5.00
N HIS A 272 -16.29 4.62 -5.15
CA HIS A 272 -15.20 4.20 -4.28
C HIS A 272 -14.16 3.35 -5.01
N THR A 273 -13.05 4.01 -5.36
CA THR A 273 -11.89 3.46 -6.05
C THR A 273 -10.90 2.91 -5.01
N PRO A 274 -10.71 1.58 -4.95
CA PRO A 274 -9.92 0.93 -3.91
C PRO A 274 -8.42 0.97 -4.21
N VAL A 275 -7.62 1.16 -3.17
CA VAL A 275 -6.18 0.96 -3.16
C VAL A 275 -5.75 0.26 -1.88
N VAL A 276 -4.64 -0.47 -1.96
CA VAL A 276 -4.02 -1.17 -0.83
C VAL A 276 -2.52 -0.87 -0.79
N MET A 277 -1.93 -0.98 0.39
CA MET A 277 -0.49 -0.92 0.59
C MET A 277 -0.10 -1.85 1.75
N TYR A 278 0.59 -2.94 1.43
CA TYR A 278 1.15 -3.89 2.40
C TYR A 278 2.66 -3.97 2.15
N GLY A 279 3.38 -2.98 2.67
CA GLY A 279 4.80 -2.79 2.42
C GLY A 279 5.62 -3.91 3.05
N LYS A 280 6.78 -4.24 2.45
CA LYS A 280 7.77 -5.11 3.09
C LYS A 280 9.17 -4.57 2.87
N ALA A 281 10.11 -5.06 3.66
CA ALA A 281 11.55 -4.81 3.51
C ALA A 281 12.32 -6.12 3.66
N SER A 282 13.50 -6.22 3.04
CA SER A 282 14.46 -7.30 3.29
C SER A 282 15.00 -7.27 4.72
N ASP A 283 15.50 -8.40 5.24
CA ASP A 283 16.14 -8.49 6.56
C ASP A 283 17.54 -9.10 6.43
N ASP A 284 18.58 -8.27 6.51
CA ASP A 284 19.98 -8.71 6.37
C ASP A 284 20.61 -9.14 7.71
N LYS A 285 19.85 -9.96 8.45
CA LYS A 285 20.20 -10.41 9.79
C LYS A 285 21.50 -11.20 9.89
N GLU A 286 21.91 -11.87 8.81
CA GLU A 286 23.13 -12.70 8.81
C GLU A 286 24.41 -11.86 8.96
N HIS A 287 24.34 -10.57 8.64
CA HIS A 287 25.42 -9.61 8.73
C HIS A 287 25.31 -8.70 9.96
N ASP A 288 24.30 -8.92 10.82
CA ASP A 288 24.12 -8.18 12.06
C ASP A 288 25.06 -8.70 13.15
N GLN A 289 26.07 -7.90 13.49
CA GLN A 289 27.11 -8.23 14.46
C GLN A 289 26.82 -7.70 15.87
N ARG A 290 25.63 -7.13 16.11
CA ARG A 290 25.31 -6.54 17.42
C ARG A 290 25.37 -7.58 18.53
N THR A 291 25.78 -7.14 19.72
CA THR A 291 25.74 -7.98 20.93
C THR A 291 24.33 -8.43 21.27
N ASN A 292 23.33 -7.55 21.11
CA ASN A 292 21.93 -7.82 21.42
C ASN A 292 21.03 -7.30 20.28
N PRO A 293 20.94 -8.02 19.14
CA PRO A 293 20.05 -7.63 18.05
C PRO A 293 18.57 -7.81 18.45
N PRO A 294 17.62 -7.08 17.83
CA PRO A 294 16.20 -7.29 18.07
C PRO A 294 15.78 -8.73 17.78
N LYS A 295 14.93 -9.32 18.64
CA LYS A 295 14.38 -10.65 18.40
C LYS A 295 13.48 -10.65 17.17
N ARG A 296 13.54 -11.73 16.38
CA ARG A 296 12.64 -11.98 15.23
C ARG A 296 11.56 -12.98 15.63
N SER A 297 10.34 -12.82 15.14
CA SER A 297 9.28 -13.80 15.35
C SER A 297 9.60 -15.12 14.63
N THR A 298 8.97 -16.21 15.08
CA THR A 298 9.12 -17.53 14.44
C THR A 298 7.74 -18.12 14.17
N PRO A 299 7.27 -18.17 12.90
CA PRO A 299 7.95 -17.73 11.67
C PRO A 299 8.17 -16.20 11.62
N ALA A 300 9.10 -15.75 10.78
CA ALA A 300 9.39 -14.32 10.62
C ALA A 300 8.14 -13.56 10.16
N ASN A 301 7.89 -12.40 10.76
CA ASN A 301 6.78 -11.53 10.42
C ASN A 301 7.33 -10.17 9.97
N PRO A 302 7.35 -9.90 8.66
CA PRO A 302 7.96 -8.68 8.14
C PRO A 302 7.27 -7.38 8.57
N ASP A 303 6.04 -7.47 9.09
CA ASP A 303 5.25 -6.31 9.50
C ASP A 303 5.49 -5.92 10.97
N THR A 304 5.98 -6.87 11.78
CA THR A 304 6.23 -6.65 13.22
C THR A 304 7.68 -6.84 13.63
N ASP A 305 8.45 -7.61 12.85
CA ASP A 305 9.86 -7.78 13.07
C ASP A 305 10.62 -6.55 12.60
N ARG A 306 11.61 -6.15 13.39
CA ARG A 306 12.50 -5.04 13.08
C ARG A 306 13.66 -5.57 12.23
N HIS A 307 13.69 -5.22 10.96
CA HIS A 307 14.69 -5.75 10.02
C HIS A 307 16.04 -5.06 10.14
N ALA A 308 17.13 -5.78 9.85
CA ALA A 308 18.48 -5.23 9.82
C ALA A 308 18.82 -4.75 8.40
N PHE A 309 19.18 -3.48 8.29
CA PHE A 309 19.76 -2.85 7.11
C PHE A 309 21.23 -2.55 7.40
N ILE A 310 22.14 -3.21 6.69
CA ILE A 310 23.57 -3.08 6.97
C ILE A 310 24.17 -1.97 6.11
N LEU A 311 24.99 -1.10 6.72
CA LEU A 311 25.68 -0.03 6.02
C LEU A 311 26.52 -0.55 4.85
N ASP A 312 26.50 0.19 3.74
CA ASP A 312 27.27 -0.09 2.52
C ASP A 312 26.86 -1.41 1.83
N ARG A 313 25.58 -1.79 1.95
CA ARG A 313 25.01 -2.99 1.33
C ARG A 313 23.68 -2.71 0.64
N PRO A 314 23.29 -3.54 -0.36
CA PRO A 314 21.98 -3.45 -0.98
C PRO A 314 20.89 -3.95 -0.02
N PHE A 315 19.68 -3.42 -0.19
CA PHE A 315 18.47 -3.90 0.47
C PHE A 315 17.28 -3.77 -0.50
N SER A 316 16.19 -4.47 -0.23
CA SER A 316 14.99 -4.42 -1.06
C SER A 316 13.75 -4.05 -0.27
N VAL A 317 12.79 -3.45 -0.97
CA VAL A 317 11.46 -3.14 -0.46
C VAL A 317 10.39 -3.62 -1.42
N THR A 318 9.28 -4.13 -0.90
CA THR A 318 8.14 -4.62 -1.70
C THR A 318 6.94 -3.71 -1.50
N LEU A 319 6.32 -3.31 -2.61
CA LEU A 319 5.16 -2.42 -2.69
C LEU A 319 4.08 -3.08 -3.56
N PRO A 320 3.33 -4.05 -3.02
CA PRO A 320 2.30 -4.73 -3.79
C PRO A 320 1.08 -3.82 -4.01
N THR A 321 0.49 -3.91 -5.20
CA THR A 321 -0.90 -3.45 -5.45
C THR A 321 -1.92 -4.52 -5.12
N THR A 322 -1.45 -5.70 -4.69
CA THR A 322 -2.24 -6.82 -4.22
C THR A 322 -2.39 -6.76 -2.70
N GLY A 323 -3.55 -7.16 -2.20
CA GLY A 323 -3.80 -7.20 -0.77
C GLY A 323 -5.28 -7.24 -0.44
N GLN A 324 -5.56 -7.39 0.86
CA GLN A 324 -6.93 -7.38 1.38
C GLN A 324 -7.48 -5.95 1.42
N HIS A 325 -8.69 -5.76 0.89
CA HIS A 325 -9.48 -4.54 1.10
C HIS A 325 -10.70 -4.88 1.98
N LEU A 326 -11.89 -4.37 1.69
CA LEU A 326 -13.13 -4.80 2.34
C LEU A 326 -13.33 -6.31 2.17
N ASP A 327 -13.90 -6.99 3.17
CA ASP A 327 -14.19 -8.42 3.11
C ASP A 327 -15.07 -8.75 1.89
N VAL A 328 -14.66 -9.71 1.06
CA VAL A 328 -15.38 -10.08 -0.18
C VAL A 328 -16.77 -10.66 0.08
N SER A 329 -16.95 -11.32 1.24
CA SER A 329 -18.25 -11.83 1.67
C SER A 329 -19.24 -10.72 1.98
N MET A 330 -18.72 -9.56 2.39
CA MET A 330 -19.50 -8.35 2.59
C MET A 330 -19.60 -7.57 1.30
N ALA A 331 -18.48 -7.14 0.72
CA ALA A 331 -18.40 -6.29 -0.46
C ALA A 331 -17.80 -7.03 -1.67
N PRO A 332 -18.62 -7.78 -2.45
CA PRO A 332 -18.20 -8.36 -3.72
C PRO A 332 -17.54 -7.31 -4.62
N GLY A 333 -16.48 -7.71 -5.32
CA GLY A 333 -15.69 -6.79 -6.15
C GLY A 333 -14.58 -6.07 -5.38
N TYR A 334 -14.66 -6.08 -4.05
CA TYR A 334 -13.57 -5.80 -3.12
C TYR A 334 -13.06 -7.14 -2.52
N GLY A 335 -12.02 -7.11 -1.68
CA GLY A 335 -11.42 -8.33 -1.10
C GLY A 335 -9.90 -8.41 -1.28
N ASN A 336 -9.36 -9.62 -1.16
CA ASN A 336 -7.96 -9.89 -1.46
C ASN A 336 -7.76 -10.06 -2.97
N ARG A 337 -7.19 -9.05 -3.65
CA ARG A 337 -7.00 -9.04 -5.11
C ARG A 337 -5.93 -8.02 -5.52
N ASP A 338 -5.63 -7.96 -6.82
CA ASP A 338 -4.82 -6.90 -7.42
C ASP A 338 -5.65 -5.63 -7.70
N TYR A 339 -5.17 -4.50 -7.20
CA TYR A 339 -5.74 -3.17 -7.37
C TYR A 339 -4.89 -2.25 -8.27
N ALA A 340 -3.93 -2.80 -9.04
CA ALA A 340 -3.09 -2.03 -9.96
C ALA A 340 -3.92 -1.14 -10.91
N LYS A 341 -5.04 -1.67 -11.44
CA LYS A 341 -5.99 -0.93 -12.30
C LYS A 341 -6.46 0.40 -11.70
N TYR A 342 -6.62 0.45 -10.38
CA TYR A 342 -7.18 1.59 -9.64
C TYR A 342 -6.09 2.46 -8.99
N THR A 343 -4.83 2.08 -9.12
CA THR A 343 -3.70 2.76 -8.49
C THR A 343 -3.03 3.69 -9.52
N ARG A 344 -2.93 4.98 -9.21
CA ARG A 344 -2.19 5.96 -10.02
C ARG A 344 -0.69 5.78 -9.90
N GLN A 345 -0.24 5.63 -8.66
CA GLN A 345 1.17 5.55 -8.29
C GLN A 345 1.31 4.87 -6.93
N LYS A 346 2.43 4.20 -6.72
CA LYS A 346 2.88 3.69 -5.43
C LYS A 346 4.28 4.22 -5.12
N GLN A 347 4.53 4.53 -3.86
CA GLN A 347 5.72 5.25 -3.45
C GLN A 347 6.27 4.73 -2.12
N VAL A 348 7.59 4.81 -1.96
CA VAL A 348 8.31 4.58 -0.71
C VAL A 348 9.03 5.86 -0.29
N LYS A 349 9.17 6.08 1.02
CA LYS A 349 9.95 7.18 1.59
C LYS A 349 10.80 6.67 2.74
N PHE A 350 12.10 6.90 2.62
CA PHE A 350 13.09 6.53 3.62
C PHE A 350 13.40 7.73 4.52
N PRO A 351 13.48 7.55 5.85
CA PRO A 351 13.93 8.59 6.78
C PRO A 351 15.46 8.79 6.79
N PHE A 352 16.16 8.11 5.88
CA PHE A 352 17.61 8.17 5.65
C PHE A 352 17.90 8.24 4.15
N ASP A 353 19.13 8.59 3.80
CA ASP A 353 19.60 8.65 2.42
C ASP A 353 19.68 7.27 1.79
N VAL A 354 19.32 7.16 0.51
CA VAL A 354 19.44 5.92 -0.27
C VAL A 354 19.93 6.20 -1.69
N TYR A 355 20.59 5.22 -2.28
CA TYR A 355 20.82 5.20 -3.73
C TYR A 355 19.89 4.19 -4.41
N SER A 356 19.63 4.39 -5.70
CA SER A 356 19.17 3.29 -6.57
C SER A 356 20.17 2.13 -6.53
N GLU A 357 19.74 0.91 -6.82
CA GLU A 357 20.60 -0.30 -6.93
C GLU A 357 21.95 -0.03 -7.62
N THR A 358 21.94 0.60 -8.80
CA THR A 358 23.14 0.88 -9.61
C THR A 358 23.96 2.09 -9.15
N LYS A 359 23.57 2.75 -8.05
CA LYS A 359 24.10 4.03 -7.56
C LYS A 359 24.03 5.20 -8.56
N ALA A 360 23.26 5.06 -9.64
CA ALA A 360 23.07 6.11 -10.64
C ALA A 360 22.23 7.29 -10.14
N ALA A 361 21.29 7.05 -9.21
CA ALA A 361 20.43 8.07 -8.62
C ALA A 361 20.57 8.10 -7.10
N PHE A 362 20.72 9.31 -6.55
CA PHE A 362 20.72 9.58 -5.12
C PHE A 362 19.37 10.14 -4.68
N TYR A 363 18.82 9.61 -3.59
CA TYR A 363 17.59 10.09 -2.97
C TYR A 363 17.91 10.52 -1.53
N PRO A 364 17.87 11.82 -1.22
CA PRO A 364 18.06 12.28 0.15
C PRO A 364 16.90 11.82 1.03
N LYS A 365 17.14 11.73 2.35
CA LYS A 365 16.09 11.39 3.33
C LYS A 365 14.80 12.18 3.12
N GLU A 366 13.67 11.58 3.51
CA GLU A 366 12.33 12.15 3.43
C GLU A 366 11.84 12.46 2.00
N THR A 367 12.43 11.82 0.99
CA THR A 367 11.98 11.92 -0.42
C THR A 367 11.03 10.78 -0.78
N TRP A 368 9.86 11.12 -1.36
CA TRP A 368 8.98 10.12 -1.97
C TRP A 368 9.55 9.62 -3.30
N ILE A 369 9.78 8.32 -3.39
CA ILE A 369 10.32 7.64 -4.58
C ILE A 369 9.18 6.83 -5.20
N SER A 370 8.80 7.17 -6.44
CA SER A 370 7.77 6.43 -7.17
C SER A 370 8.32 5.15 -7.76
N ILE A 371 7.65 4.03 -7.48
CA ILE A 371 7.97 2.72 -8.06
C ILE A 371 6.95 2.40 -9.15
N PRO A 372 7.37 1.98 -10.36
CA PRO A 372 6.47 1.54 -11.42
C PRO A 372 5.50 0.46 -10.93
N LEU A 373 4.24 0.51 -11.38
CA LEU A 373 3.19 -0.38 -10.87
C LEU A 373 3.48 -1.87 -11.13
N ASP A 374 4.14 -2.17 -12.25
CA ASP A 374 4.58 -3.50 -12.69
C ASP A 374 5.80 -4.06 -11.92
N ILE A 375 6.48 -3.21 -11.13
CA ILE A 375 7.61 -3.63 -10.28
C ILE A 375 7.12 -3.80 -8.85
N GLU A 376 6.98 -5.03 -8.37
CA GLU A 376 6.55 -5.30 -7.00
C GLU A 376 7.66 -5.04 -5.97
N THR A 377 8.87 -5.49 -6.25
CA THR A 377 10.05 -5.33 -5.37
C THR A 377 11.09 -4.43 -6.04
N ALA A 378 11.59 -3.45 -5.31
CA ALA A 378 12.63 -2.53 -5.76
C ALA A 378 13.88 -2.65 -4.88
N GLU A 379 15.05 -2.59 -5.51
CA GLU A 379 16.35 -2.64 -4.84
C GLU A 379 16.97 -1.25 -4.69
N PHE A 380 17.59 -1.04 -3.54
CA PHE A 380 18.27 0.19 -3.15
C PHE A 380 19.62 -0.14 -2.53
N PHE A 381 20.48 0.87 -2.41
CA PHE A 381 21.78 0.74 -1.77
C PHE A 381 21.89 1.71 -0.59
N LEU A 382 22.29 1.22 0.58
CA LEU A 382 22.42 2.01 1.80
C LEU A 382 23.81 2.67 1.89
N PRO A 383 23.91 4.01 1.85
CA PRO A 383 25.19 4.70 1.98
C PRO A 383 25.83 4.51 3.36
N VAL A 384 27.16 4.44 3.41
CA VAL A 384 27.91 4.24 4.66
C VAL A 384 27.81 5.40 5.65
N TRP A 385 27.44 6.61 5.21
CA TRP A 385 27.31 7.79 6.07
C TRP A 385 25.97 7.93 6.79
N VAL A 386 25.02 7.03 6.52
CA VAL A 386 23.76 6.99 7.25
C VAL A 386 24.06 6.66 8.73
N PRO A 387 23.62 7.48 9.70
CA PRO A 387 23.79 7.17 11.12
C PRO A 387 23.11 5.86 11.50
N GLU A 388 23.73 5.10 12.40
CA GLU A 388 23.13 3.89 12.93
C GLU A 388 21.90 4.22 13.78
N GLY A 389 20.91 3.33 13.80
CA GLY A 389 19.74 3.53 14.64
C GLY A 389 18.45 2.92 14.10
N ALA A 390 17.38 3.14 14.86
CA ALA A 390 16.03 2.70 14.54
C ALA A 390 15.33 3.72 13.62
N TYR A 391 14.69 3.22 12.57
CA TYR A 391 14.00 4.01 11.55
C TYR A 391 12.66 3.39 11.15
N THR A 392 11.75 4.23 10.67
CA THR A 392 10.44 3.82 10.13
C THR A 392 10.32 4.24 8.67
N ILE A 393 10.28 3.26 7.76
CA ILE A 393 10.07 3.48 6.33
C ILE A 393 8.57 3.68 6.08
N LYS A 394 8.20 4.62 5.21
CA LYS A 394 6.80 4.89 4.85
C LYS A 394 6.49 4.46 3.43
N TYR A 395 5.32 3.87 3.24
CA TYR A 395 4.81 3.40 1.97
C TYR A 395 3.45 4.03 1.70
N ARG A 396 3.11 4.25 0.43
CA ARG A 396 1.73 4.60 0.06
C ARG A 396 1.36 4.18 -1.36
N SER A 397 0.08 3.85 -1.54
CA SER A 397 -0.61 3.67 -2.81
C SER A 397 -1.66 4.76 -2.96
N ILE A 398 -1.72 5.40 -4.12
CA ILE A 398 -2.61 6.53 -4.39
C ILE A 398 -3.55 6.16 -5.53
N ALA A 399 -4.87 6.32 -5.33
CA ALA A 399 -5.88 5.95 -6.32
C ALA A 399 -5.85 6.85 -7.58
N ILE A 400 -6.32 6.34 -8.73
CA ILE A 400 -6.42 7.08 -10.01
C ILE A 400 -7.24 8.37 -9.91
N ASN A 401 -8.23 8.40 -9.02
CA ASN A 401 -9.11 9.54 -8.78
C ASN A 401 -8.76 10.34 -7.52
N ALA A 402 -7.54 10.18 -6.98
CA ALA A 402 -7.11 10.93 -5.81
C ALA A 402 -6.87 12.42 -6.14
N PRO A 403 -7.54 13.38 -5.46
CA PRO A 403 -7.16 14.79 -5.48
C PRO A 403 -5.78 15.03 -4.83
N ALA A 404 -5.34 16.30 -4.77
CA ALA A 404 -3.98 16.67 -4.41
C ALA A 404 -3.59 16.36 -2.95
N ASP A 405 -4.45 16.69 -1.97
CA ASP A 405 -4.19 16.51 -0.53
C ASP A 405 -5.33 15.74 0.13
N LEU A 406 -5.02 14.60 0.76
CA LEU A 406 -6.03 13.72 1.35
C LEU A 406 -5.56 12.99 2.60
N PRO A 407 -6.51 12.50 3.43
CA PRO A 407 -6.19 11.58 4.51
C PRO A 407 -5.67 10.25 3.95
N GLU A 408 -4.72 9.65 4.67
CA GLU A 408 -4.18 8.33 4.37
C GLU A 408 -4.76 7.32 5.39
N GLU A 409 -5.00 6.08 4.96
CA GLU A 409 -5.44 4.99 5.84
C GLU A 409 -4.50 3.80 5.81
N HIS A 410 -4.33 3.17 6.96
CA HIS A 410 -3.42 2.03 7.09
C HIS A 410 -3.93 0.83 6.30
N HIS A 411 -3.05 0.22 5.51
CA HIS A 411 -3.26 -0.94 4.63
C HIS A 411 -4.22 -0.77 3.45
N ALA A 412 -5.36 -0.12 3.64
CA ALA A 412 -6.39 0.01 2.61
C ALA A 412 -7.24 1.25 2.88
N ASN A 413 -7.75 1.89 1.82
CA ASN A 413 -8.68 3.02 1.96
C ASN A 413 -10.11 2.52 2.27
N LEU A 414 -10.34 1.95 3.45
CA LEU A 414 -11.60 1.31 3.83
C LEU A 414 -12.72 2.29 4.18
N ASN A 415 -12.40 3.52 4.61
CA ASN A 415 -13.40 4.46 5.06
C ASN A 415 -14.07 5.17 3.87
N MET A 416 -15.33 4.77 3.67
CA MET A 416 -16.18 5.32 2.62
C MET A 416 -17.03 6.51 3.08
N ASN A 417 -16.97 6.91 4.36
CA ASN A 417 -17.86 7.90 4.99
C ASN A 417 -17.08 8.92 5.85
N TYR A 418 -15.94 9.41 5.35
CA TYR A 418 -15.16 10.44 6.04
C TYR A 418 -15.78 11.84 5.80
N ARG A 419 -15.97 12.62 6.87
CA ARG A 419 -16.58 13.96 6.78
C ARG A 419 -15.51 15.04 6.79
N THR A 420 -15.41 15.82 5.72
CA THR A 420 -14.76 17.14 5.76
C THR A 420 -15.80 18.20 6.18
N PRO A 421 -15.40 19.41 6.60
CA PRO A 421 -16.34 20.48 6.92
C PRO A 421 -17.32 20.85 5.80
N ASN A 422 -16.97 20.56 4.54
CA ASN A 422 -17.75 20.97 3.37
C ASN A 422 -18.39 19.79 2.58
N GLU A 423 -17.83 18.57 2.63
CA GLU A 423 -18.35 17.38 1.91
C GLU A 423 -18.01 16.06 2.62
N ILE A 424 -18.78 14.99 2.35
CA ILE A 424 -18.41 13.60 2.70
C ILE A 424 -17.50 13.06 1.59
N MET A 425 -16.22 12.88 1.90
CA MET A 425 -15.22 12.30 1.01
C MET A 425 -14.90 10.88 1.49
N ALA A 426 -14.53 10.00 0.58
CA ALA A 426 -13.95 8.70 0.95
C ALA A 426 -12.44 8.75 0.70
N ASN A 427 -11.64 7.98 1.44
CA ASN A 427 -10.18 8.05 1.33
C ASN A 427 -9.68 7.52 -0.03
N HIS A 428 -8.51 7.99 -0.47
CA HIS A 428 -7.91 7.58 -1.76
C HIS A 428 -6.46 7.13 -1.63
N VAL A 429 -5.92 7.13 -0.42
CA VAL A 429 -4.53 6.76 -0.15
C VAL A 429 -4.52 5.67 0.91
N ALA A 430 -3.87 4.55 0.58
CA ALA A 430 -3.51 3.53 1.54
C ALA A 430 -2.03 3.69 1.88
N TYR A 431 -1.67 3.66 3.17
CA TYR A 431 -0.28 3.74 3.63
C TYR A 431 0.10 2.51 4.44
N ASP A 432 1.41 2.30 4.55
CA ASP A 432 1.98 1.34 5.48
C ASP A 432 3.32 1.84 6.03
N THR A 433 3.79 1.23 7.10
CA THR A 433 5.05 1.57 7.75
C THR A 433 5.80 0.33 8.20
N ILE A 434 7.11 0.27 7.93
CA ILE A 434 7.97 -0.84 8.33
C ILE A 434 9.13 -0.32 9.19
N GLU A 435 9.37 -1.00 10.30
CA GLU A 435 10.44 -0.71 11.25
C GLU A 435 11.74 -1.40 10.84
N VAL A 436 12.83 -0.63 10.73
CA VAL A 436 14.16 -1.14 10.37
C VAL A 436 15.22 -0.55 11.29
N ASP A 437 16.34 -1.25 11.42
CA ASP A 437 17.56 -0.76 12.06
C ASP A 437 18.68 -0.65 11.05
N VAL A 438 19.32 0.52 10.98
CA VAL A 438 20.58 0.69 10.27
C VAL A 438 21.72 0.31 11.21
N VAL A 439 22.57 -0.62 10.77
CA VAL A 439 23.62 -1.23 11.60
C VAL A 439 24.99 -1.15 10.90
N GLY A 440 26.01 -0.79 11.67
CA GLY A 440 27.41 -0.79 11.25
C GLY A 440 28.05 -2.17 11.20
N ARG A 441 29.36 -2.21 10.94
CA ARG A 441 30.16 -3.45 10.87
C ARG A 441 31.55 -3.25 11.46
N LEU A 442 32.11 -4.31 12.03
CA LEU A 442 33.49 -4.50 12.48
C LEU A 442 34.10 -5.66 11.66
N TYR A 443 35.23 -5.44 10.99
CA TYR A 443 35.73 -6.35 9.95
C TYR A 443 37.22 -6.12 9.60
N ASP A 444 37.74 -6.94 8.69
CA ASP A 444 39.06 -6.79 8.08
C ASP A 444 40.22 -6.85 9.10
N PHE A 445 40.08 -7.60 10.20
CA PHE A 445 41.19 -7.82 11.13
C PHE A 445 42.37 -8.50 10.41
N ARG A 446 43.56 -7.92 10.60
CA ARG A 446 44.80 -8.46 10.03
C ARG A 446 46.02 -8.09 10.85
N VAL A 447 47.03 -8.95 10.80
CA VAL A 447 48.38 -8.64 11.28
C VAL A 447 49.16 -7.95 10.17
N THR A 448 49.73 -6.80 10.49
CA THR A 448 50.42 -5.90 9.56
C THR A 448 51.93 -5.90 9.72
N ASP A 449 52.45 -6.37 10.86
CA ASP A 449 53.90 -6.43 11.09
C ASP A 449 54.25 -7.34 12.27
N ILE A 450 55.49 -7.84 12.31
CA ILE A 450 56.08 -8.58 13.44
C ILE A 450 57.51 -8.11 13.63
N LEU A 451 57.86 -7.66 14.84
CA LEU A 451 59.19 -7.12 15.16
C LEU A 451 60.26 -8.17 15.49
N ASP A 452 59.97 -9.44 15.25
CA ASP A 452 60.96 -10.53 15.23
C ASP A 452 61.79 -10.39 13.94
N PHE A 453 63.12 -10.34 14.07
CA PHE A 453 64.02 -10.10 12.93
C PHE A 453 63.83 -11.08 11.77
N ASN A 454 63.43 -12.32 12.07
CA ASN A 454 63.17 -13.32 11.03
C ASN A 454 61.96 -12.97 10.16
N TRP A 455 61.05 -12.13 10.66
CA TRP A 455 59.84 -11.71 9.97
C TRP A 455 59.97 -10.35 9.27
N GLY A 456 61.01 -9.56 9.59
CA GLY A 456 61.27 -8.27 8.97
C GLY A 456 61.21 -8.29 7.42
N PRO A 457 61.89 -9.24 6.73
CA PRO A 457 61.83 -9.35 5.27
C PRO A 457 60.45 -9.70 4.69
N VAL A 458 59.50 -10.17 5.50
CA VAL A 458 58.12 -10.42 5.07
C VAL A 458 57.37 -9.11 4.87
N PHE A 459 57.59 -8.15 5.77
CA PHE A 459 56.85 -6.89 5.83
C PHE A 459 57.64 -5.71 5.26
N ARG A 460 58.95 -5.84 5.03
CA ARG A 460 59.81 -4.78 4.47
C ARG A 460 60.46 -5.17 3.16
N ARG A 461 60.50 -4.22 2.23
CA ARG A 461 61.17 -4.42 0.93
C ARG A 461 62.68 -4.55 1.06
N MET A 462 63.26 -3.82 2.01
CA MET A 462 64.67 -3.85 2.34
C MET A 462 64.84 -3.80 3.85
N GLU A 463 65.81 -4.55 4.37
CA GLU A 463 66.14 -4.55 5.79
C GLU A 463 66.49 -3.14 6.28
N GLY A 464 65.96 -2.75 7.43
CA GLY A 464 66.17 -1.42 8.01
C GLY A 464 65.37 -0.27 7.37
N GLN A 465 64.54 -0.52 6.35
CA GLN A 465 63.65 0.49 5.76
C GLN A 465 62.22 0.38 6.29
N VAL A 466 61.46 1.48 6.15
CA VAL A 466 60.05 1.57 6.54
C VAL A 466 59.08 1.14 5.42
N GLU A 467 59.58 0.99 4.19
CA GLU A 467 58.73 0.69 3.03
C GLU A 467 58.14 -0.72 3.14
N HIS A 468 56.81 -0.79 3.20
CA HIS A 468 56.05 -2.02 3.38
C HIS A 468 56.00 -2.86 2.09
N THR A 469 56.06 -4.19 2.19
CA THR A 469 55.95 -5.10 1.03
C THR A 469 54.56 -5.15 0.42
N GLY A 470 53.54 -4.87 1.23
CA GLY A 470 52.13 -5.08 0.91
C GLY A 470 51.58 -6.42 1.42
N ASN A 471 52.42 -7.22 2.09
CA ASN A 471 52.02 -8.49 2.68
C ASN A 471 51.30 -8.27 4.01
N TYR A 472 50.10 -8.82 4.16
CA TYR A 472 49.32 -8.78 5.39
C TYR A 472 48.75 -10.16 5.67
N TYR A 473 48.68 -10.56 6.94
CA TYR A 473 48.04 -11.82 7.32
C TYR A 473 46.61 -11.55 7.77
N TRP A 474 45.65 -11.94 6.93
CA TRP A 474 44.22 -11.72 7.13
C TRP A 474 43.57 -12.88 7.88
N VAL A 475 42.43 -12.66 8.53
CA VAL A 475 41.63 -13.75 9.12
C VAL A 475 41.48 -14.95 8.17
N GLY A 476 41.17 -14.72 6.90
CA GLY A 476 41.12 -15.78 5.90
C GLY A 476 41.27 -15.25 4.47
N ASP A 477 40.76 -16.02 3.52
CA ASP A 477 40.82 -15.73 2.08
C ASP A 477 39.62 -14.90 1.56
N LYS A 478 38.71 -14.50 2.46
CA LYS A 478 37.48 -13.77 2.11
C LYS A 478 37.43 -12.35 2.69
N GLY A 479 36.61 -11.53 2.05
CA GLY A 479 36.25 -10.17 2.40
C GLY A 479 35.19 -10.10 3.50
N ILE A 480 34.80 -8.87 3.84
CA ILE A 480 33.79 -8.55 4.86
C ILE A 480 32.47 -9.35 4.69
N ASP A 481 32.06 -9.60 3.46
CA ASP A 481 30.78 -10.25 3.13
C ASP A 481 30.93 -11.68 2.59
N GLY A 482 32.16 -12.23 2.58
CA GLY A 482 32.43 -13.63 2.22
C GLY A 482 32.92 -13.87 0.78
N ASP A 483 33.02 -12.82 -0.04
CA ASP A 483 33.65 -12.89 -1.37
C ASP A 483 35.17 -13.04 -1.27
N LEU A 484 35.83 -13.59 -2.29
CA LEU A 484 37.30 -13.76 -2.26
C LEU A 484 38.03 -12.42 -2.20
N ARG A 485 38.95 -12.28 -1.26
CA ARG A 485 39.78 -11.09 -1.07
C ARG A 485 40.98 -11.04 -2.02
N GLY A 486 41.45 -12.22 -2.47
CA GLY A 486 42.57 -12.36 -3.41
C GLY A 486 43.94 -12.55 -2.75
N ASN A 487 44.04 -12.61 -1.42
CA ASN A 487 45.23 -13.14 -0.75
C ASN A 487 45.30 -14.66 -0.90
N THR A 488 46.52 -15.19 -0.84
CA THR A 488 46.80 -16.64 -0.92
C THR A 488 47.64 -17.07 0.27
N ASP A 489 47.72 -18.38 0.51
CA ASP A 489 48.70 -18.92 1.45
C ASP A 489 50.12 -18.41 1.12
N PRO A 490 50.94 -18.09 2.13
CA PRO A 490 50.69 -18.26 3.57
C PRO A 490 50.02 -17.05 4.27
N PHE A 491 49.50 -16.06 3.54
CA PHE A 491 49.05 -14.76 4.07
C PHE A 491 47.65 -14.79 4.73
N VAL A 492 47.46 -15.74 5.64
CA VAL A 492 46.25 -15.95 6.44
C VAL A 492 46.61 -16.23 7.91
N LEU A 493 45.67 -15.96 8.82
CA LEU A 493 45.80 -16.24 10.24
C LEU A 493 45.44 -17.72 10.56
N PRO A 494 45.99 -18.28 11.65
CA PRO A 494 47.02 -17.68 12.51
C PRO A 494 48.40 -17.63 11.84
N ILE A 495 49.25 -16.70 12.26
CA ILE A 495 50.67 -16.72 11.91
C ILE A 495 51.36 -17.82 12.74
N ARG A 496 51.96 -18.80 12.06
CA ARG A 496 52.51 -20.00 12.68
C ARG A 496 53.73 -20.52 11.94
N GLN A 497 54.27 -21.65 12.38
CA GLN A 497 55.36 -22.33 11.68
C GLN A 497 54.97 -22.68 10.24
N GLY A 498 55.80 -22.28 9.27
CA GLY A 498 55.49 -22.40 7.85
C GLY A 498 54.58 -21.29 7.28
N SER A 499 54.23 -20.27 8.06
CA SER A 499 53.54 -19.07 7.54
C SER A 499 54.51 -18.06 6.90
N HIS A 500 55.82 -18.31 6.96
CA HIS A 500 56.82 -17.44 6.34
C HIS A 500 56.93 -17.72 4.82
N PRO A 501 56.80 -16.71 3.94
CA PRO A 501 56.74 -16.91 2.48
C PRO A 501 58.03 -17.48 1.87
N ALA A 502 59.19 -17.31 2.51
CA ALA A 502 60.44 -17.96 2.09
C ALA A 502 60.49 -19.48 2.36
N GLY A 503 59.43 -20.08 2.93
CA GLY A 503 59.33 -21.54 3.13
C GLY A 503 60.02 -22.08 4.38
N TYR A 504 60.30 -21.25 5.38
CA TYR A 504 60.88 -21.69 6.65
C TYR A 504 59.92 -22.62 7.40
N LYS A 505 60.35 -23.86 7.63
CA LYS A 505 59.47 -24.94 8.11
C LYS A 505 59.13 -24.87 9.60
N ASN A 506 60.06 -24.43 10.44
CA ASN A 506 59.95 -24.42 11.91
C ASN A 506 59.86 -23.01 12.53
N LEU A 507 59.79 -21.96 11.72
CA LEU A 507 59.83 -20.59 12.21
C LEU A 507 58.45 -20.13 12.72
N ALA A 508 58.30 -20.00 14.03
CA ALA A 508 57.22 -19.25 14.68
C ALA A 508 57.80 -18.00 15.36
N VAL A 509 56.95 -17.12 15.90
CA VAL A 509 57.41 -15.89 16.57
C VAL A 509 57.99 -16.22 17.95
N LYS A 510 59.02 -15.52 18.41
CA LYS A 510 59.53 -15.67 19.79
C LYS A 510 58.82 -14.73 20.75
N THR A 511 58.62 -15.19 21.99
CA THR A 511 58.02 -14.36 23.05
C THR A 511 58.87 -13.11 23.32
N GLY A 512 58.25 -11.99 23.70
CA GLY A 512 58.91 -10.70 23.83
C GLY A 512 58.93 -9.84 22.57
N TYR A 513 58.83 -10.44 21.37
CA TYR A 513 58.56 -9.66 20.16
C TYR A 513 57.08 -9.25 20.10
N GLN A 514 56.83 -8.08 19.52
CA GLN A 514 55.49 -7.57 19.30
C GLN A 514 55.06 -7.72 17.85
N PHE A 515 53.76 -7.89 17.64
CA PHE A 515 53.14 -7.80 16.33
C PHE A 515 52.17 -6.61 16.30
N LYS A 516 52.04 -6.02 15.12
CA LYS A 516 51.13 -4.90 14.84
C LYS A 516 49.95 -5.43 14.05
N PHE A 517 48.78 -4.85 14.29
CA PHE A 517 47.56 -5.23 13.59
C PHE A 517 46.69 -4.00 13.37
N ASP A 518 45.76 -4.13 12.43
CA ASP A 518 44.69 -3.17 12.22
C ASP A 518 43.36 -3.88 11.92
N MET A 519 42.26 -3.13 12.02
CA MET A 519 40.91 -3.58 11.67
C MET A 519 40.01 -2.38 11.40
N LYS A 520 38.91 -2.61 10.69
CA LYS A 520 38.00 -1.55 10.27
C LYS A 520 36.68 -1.60 11.01
N THR A 521 36.09 -0.42 11.16
CA THR A 521 34.67 -0.26 11.47
C THR A 521 34.01 0.63 10.44
N LYS A 522 32.71 0.42 10.21
CA LYS A 522 31.83 1.39 9.55
C LYS A 522 30.58 1.61 10.40
N GLY A 523 30.10 2.84 10.42
CA GLY A 523 29.01 3.29 11.30
C GLY A 523 29.47 4.34 12.32
N ASP A 524 28.72 4.43 13.42
CA ASP A 524 28.83 5.43 14.47
C ASP A 524 29.93 5.10 15.49
N MET A 525 31.13 4.85 14.98
CA MET A 525 32.36 4.55 15.73
C MET A 525 33.37 5.71 15.67
N TRP A 526 32.86 6.94 15.51
CA TRP A 526 33.66 8.15 15.29
C TRP A 526 33.81 9.03 16.53
N ARG A 527 33.10 8.82 17.63
CA ARG A 527 33.17 9.69 18.83
C ARG A 527 34.49 9.50 19.59
N GLU A 528 34.78 10.40 20.53
CA GLU A 528 35.96 10.30 21.42
C GLU A 528 35.90 9.09 22.37
N ASN A 529 34.70 8.71 22.83
CA ASN A 529 34.54 7.60 23.77
C ASN A 529 34.28 6.26 23.07
N ASP A 530 34.35 6.21 21.74
CA ASP A 530 34.28 4.97 20.98
C ASP A 530 35.65 4.28 20.98
N ALA A 531 35.65 2.95 21.05
CA ALA A 531 36.89 2.18 21.14
C ALA A 531 36.73 0.75 20.61
N ILE A 532 37.86 0.07 20.41
CA ILE A 532 37.90 -1.40 20.23
C ILE A 532 38.50 -2.03 21.47
N ARG A 533 37.82 -3.03 22.03
CA ARG A 533 38.33 -3.89 23.09
C ARG A 533 38.88 -5.19 22.52
N ILE A 534 40.07 -5.55 22.98
CA ILE A 534 40.74 -6.80 22.65
C ILE A 534 40.98 -7.55 23.94
N THR A 535 40.46 -8.77 24.03
CA THR A 535 40.65 -9.65 25.19
C THR A 535 41.35 -10.91 24.73
N PRO A 536 42.67 -11.05 24.98
CA PRO A 536 43.40 -12.25 24.65
C PRO A 536 43.05 -13.42 25.59
N SER A 537 43.04 -14.61 25.03
CA SER A 537 43.07 -15.89 25.72
C SER A 537 44.25 -16.71 25.19
N PHE A 538 44.72 -17.67 25.99
CA PHE A 538 45.93 -18.41 25.67
C PHE A 538 45.67 -19.91 25.61
N TYR A 539 46.24 -20.55 24.59
CA TYR A 539 46.24 -21.99 24.43
C TYR A 539 47.66 -22.50 24.22
N PHE A 540 47.94 -23.72 24.62
CA PHE A 540 49.20 -24.39 24.32
C PHE A 540 48.93 -25.66 23.53
N VAL A 541 49.74 -25.89 22.51
CA VAL A 541 49.70 -27.10 21.68
C VAL A 541 51.10 -27.68 21.56
N ASP A 542 51.21 -28.99 21.63
CA ASP A 542 52.50 -29.67 21.55
C ASP A 542 53.06 -29.60 20.10
N LYS A 543 54.36 -29.84 19.91
CA LYS A 543 55.03 -29.70 18.58
C LYS A 543 54.44 -30.56 17.46
N ASN A 544 53.74 -31.64 17.80
CA ASN A 544 53.08 -32.54 16.86
C ASN A 544 51.59 -32.19 16.59
N GLY A 545 51.14 -31.02 17.06
CA GLY A 545 49.77 -30.54 16.89
C GLY A 545 48.74 -31.19 17.83
N GLN A 546 49.18 -32.00 18.79
CA GLN A 546 48.31 -32.66 19.75
C GLN A 546 48.18 -31.88 21.05
N ASN A 547 47.24 -32.31 21.90
CA ASN A 547 47.02 -31.82 23.25
C ASN A 547 46.81 -30.29 23.38
N ARG A 548 46.14 -29.68 22.38
CA ARG A 548 45.69 -28.29 22.47
C ARG A 548 44.83 -28.11 23.73
N ARG A 549 45.26 -27.24 24.64
CA ARG A 549 44.57 -26.96 25.92
C ARG A 549 44.66 -25.48 26.26
N LYS A 550 43.66 -24.97 26.98
CA LYS A 550 43.68 -23.61 27.51
C LYS A 550 44.71 -23.51 28.63
N VAL A 551 45.43 -22.40 28.70
CA VAL A 551 46.56 -22.22 29.62
C VAL A 551 46.53 -20.86 30.30
N ASP A 552 47.12 -20.82 31.49
CA ASP A 552 47.46 -19.58 32.16
C ASP A 552 48.92 -19.21 31.84
N VAL A 553 49.14 -17.94 31.50
CA VAL A 553 50.46 -17.39 31.23
C VAL A 553 50.87 -16.51 32.41
N TYR A 554 52.07 -16.74 32.92
CA TYR A 554 52.66 -15.98 34.01
C TYR A 554 53.95 -15.29 33.53
N TYR A 555 54.27 -14.14 34.12
CA TYR A 555 55.52 -13.43 33.87
C TYR A 555 56.12 -12.89 35.17
N HIS A 556 57.34 -12.37 35.10
CA HIS A 556 57.95 -11.63 36.20
C HIS A 556 57.92 -10.14 35.87
N SER A 557 57.38 -9.35 36.79
CA SER A 557 57.57 -7.89 36.80
C SER A 557 58.81 -7.56 37.62
N ASP A 558 59.21 -6.29 37.65
CA ASP A 558 60.33 -5.83 38.48
C ASP A 558 60.13 -6.11 39.98
N SER A 559 58.87 -6.17 40.42
CA SER A 559 58.51 -6.28 41.84
C SER A 559 57.87 -7.61 42.23
N ASN A 560 57.29 -8.34 41.28
CA ASN A 560 56.49 -9.53 41.55
C ASN A 560 56.90 -10.69 40.63
N TYR A 561 57.08 -11.86 41.23
CA TYR A 561 57.28 -13.13 40.54
C TYR A 561 55.93 -13.80 40.24
N PHE A 562 55.88 -14.52 39.13
CA PHE A 562 54.70 -15.24 38.64
C PHE A 562 53.40 -14.41 38.69
N VAL A 563 53.40 -13.24 38.06
CA VAL A 563 52.19 -12.45 37.81
C VAL A 563 51.39 -13.13 36.71
N LYS A 564 50.17 -13.56 37.01
CA LYS A 564 49.24 -14.13 36.01
C LYS A 564 48.73 -13.03 35.08
N VAL A 565 48.86 -13.22 33.77
CA VAL A 565 48.27 -12.34 32.75
C VAL A 565 46.76 -12.25 32.95
N GLY A 566 46.21 -11.03 32.94
CA GLY A 566 44.79 -10.76 33.19
C GLY A 566 44.35 -10.83 34.65
N SER A 567 45.26 -11.08 35.60
CA SER A 567 44.96 -10.95 37.02
C SER A 567 44.95 -9.49 37.48
N GLN A 568 44.46 -9.22 38.70
CA GLN A 568 44.54 -7.89 39.31
C GLN A 568 45.99 -7.39 39.53
N GLN A 569 46.97 -8.29 39.51
CA GLN A 569 48.39 -7.96 39.62
C GLN A 569 49.01 -7.61 38.25
N ASP A 570 48.32 -7.92 37.14
CA ASP A 570 48.78 -7.61 35.79
C ASP A 570 48.66 -6.11 35.51
N LYS A 571 49.76 -5.39 35.77
CA LYS A 571 49.84 -3.92 35.71
C LYS A 571 50.98 -3.43 34.82
N GLU A 572 51.53 -4.29 33.98
CA GLU A 572 52.47 -3.90 32.93
C GLU A 572 51.69 -3.46 31.70
N TYR A 573 51.58 -2.15 31.49
CA TYR A 573 50.76 -1.61 30.42
C TYR A 573 51.53 -1.51 29.10
N ARG A 574 50.85 -1.84 28.02
CA ARG A 574 51.32 -1.61 26.66
C ARG A 574 51.00 -0.20 26.22
N GLU A 575 51.94 0.36 25.48
CA GLU A 575 51.78 1.63 24.79
C GLU A 575 51.86 1.39 23.28
N VAL A 576 51.05 2.13 22.54
CA VAL A 576 50.98 2.06 21.08
C VAL A 576 51.04 3.48 20.54
N THR A 577 51.82 3.69 19.49
CA THR A 577 51.89 4.98 18.80
C THR A 577 51.19 4.88 17.45
N LEU A 578 50.30 5.83 17.16
CA LEU A 578 49.56 5.86 15.89
C LEU A 578 50.50 6.12 14.70
N ASN A 579 51.21 7.25 14.70
CA ASN A 579 52.06 7.65 13.57
C ASN A 579 53.52 7.24 13.77
N GLU A 580 53.74 5.94 14.02
CA GLU A 580 55.10 5.39 14.08
C GLU A 580 55.56 4.88 12.70
N PRO A 581 56.85 5.00 12.35
CA PRO A 581 57.31 4.78 10.97
C PRO A 581 57.03 3.37 10.41
N LEU A 582 57.08 2.32 11.25
CA LEU A 582 56.89 0.93 10.82
C LEU A 582 55.41 0.60 10.52
N ARG A 583 54.46 1.41 10.97
CA ARG A 583 53.03 1.24 10.68
C ARG A 583 52.67 1.74 9.30
N ALA A 584 53.50 2.64 8.74
CA ALA A 584 53.31 3.25 7.43
C ALA A 584 51.88 3.79 7.23
N VAL A 585 51.33 4.49 8.24
CA VAL A 585 50.00 5.11 8.15
C VAL A 585 49.98 6.06 6.95
N PRO A 586 49.04 5.91 6.00
CA PRO A 586 49.02 6.77 4.82
C PRO A 586 48.82 8.24 5.17
N GLU A 587 49.57 9.12 4.53
CA GLU A 587 49.50 10.58 4.76
C GLU A 587 48.08 11.12 4.52
N SER A 588 47.38 10.60 3.51
CA SER A 588 45.98 10.97 3.24
C SER A 588 45.03 10.63 4.38
N GLN A 589 45.22 9.51 5.08
CA GLN A 589 44.40 9.15 6.23
C GLN A 589 44.69 10.07 7.43
N MET A 590 45.95 10.39 7.65
CA MET A 590 46.37 11.34 8.68
C MET A 590 45.77 12.72 8.42
N TRP A 591 45.82 13.17 7.15
CA TRP A 591 45.22 14.42 6.70
C TRP A 591 43.72 14.46 6.95
N ASN A 592 42.97 13.46 6.46
CA ASN A 592 41.52 13.36 6.61
C ASN A 592 41.09 13.36 8.07
N THR A 593 41.82 12.63 8.91
CA THR A 593 41.57 12.53 10.35
C THR A 593 41.80 13.87 11.05
N SER A 594 42.93 14.53 10.73
CA SER A 594 43.28 15.84 11.27
C SER A 594 42.25 16.90 10.87
N GLU A 595 41.82 16.92 9.61
CA GLU A 595 40.84 17.88 9.11
C GLU A 595 39.48 17.71 9.82
N TYR A 596 39.07 16.48 10.11
CA TYR A 596 37.86 16.22 10.87
C TYR A 596 37.97 16.74 12.32
N TYR A 597 39.08 16.46 13.01
CA TYR A 597 39.31 16.94 14.38
C TYR A 597 39.42 18.47 14.45
N PHE A 598 40.00 19.11 13.43
CA PHE A 598 40.04 20.57 13.33
C PHE A 598 38.64 21.18 13.25
N ARG A 599 37.68 20.52 12.60
CA ARG A 599 36.27 20.97 12.50
C ARG A 599 35.43 20.66 13.73
N HIS A 600 35.85 19.70 14.56
CA HIS A 600 35.15 19.28 15.78
C HIS A 600 36.06 19.40 17.02
N PRO A 601 36.71 20.55 17.25
CA PRO A 601 37.74 20.66 18.26
C PRO A 601 37.22 20.50 19.70
N ASP A 602 35.94 20.77 19.92
CA ASP A 602 35.25 20.58 21.19
C ASP A 602 35.10 19.11 21.57
N ALA A 603 34.79 18.26 20.59
CA ALA A 603 34.59 16.83 20.79
C ALA A 603 35.88 16.03 21.10
N TYR A 604 37.06 16.63 20.90
CA TYR A 604 38.36 15.94 21.06
C TYR A 604 39.37 16.74 21.90
N GLY A 605 38.94 17.82 22.54
CA GLY A 605 39.82 18.64 23.39
C GLY A 605 40.87 19.47 22.64
N PHE A 606 40.63 19.82 21.38
CA PHE A 606 41.54 20.62 20.55
C PHE A 606 41.21 22.11 20.47
N ASN A 607 40.18 22.61 21.18
CA ASN A 607 39.76 24.02 21.13
C ASN A 607 40.93 25.01 21.22
N SER A 608 41.77 24.89 22.25
CA SER A 608 42.90 25.80 22.44
C SER A 608 43.96 25.72 21.34
N LYS A 609 44.06 24.58 20.63
CA LYS A 609 45.02 24.39 19.53
C LYS A 609 44.48 24.96 18.23
N VAL A 610 43.20 24.76 17.93
CA VAL A 610 42.54 25.29 16.74
C VAL A 610 42.41 26.82 16.80
N GLU A 611 42.28 27.41 17.99
CA GLU A 611 42.33 28.87 18.16
C GLU A 611 43.71 29.49 17.85
N GLN A 612 44.79 28.69 17.90
CA GLN A 612 46.17 29.15 17.74
C GLN A 612 46.77 28.86 16.36
N LEU A 613 46.22 27.89 15.63
CA LEU A 613 46.80 27.34 14.41
C LEU A 613 45.81 27.46 13.25
N PHE A 614 46.31 27.79 12.07
CA PHE A 614 45.54 27.60 10.83
C PHE A 614 45.39 26.10 10.52
N ASP A 615 44.45 25.76 9.65
CA ASP A 615 44.14 24.39 9.24
C ASP A 615 45.38 23.54 8.89
N HIS A 616 46.22 24.01 7.98
CA HIS A 616 47.42 23.32 7.53
C HIS A 616 48.50 23.17 8.64
N GLU A 617 48.55 24.09 9.60
CA GLU A 617 49.44 24.00 10.76
C GLU A 617 48.94 22.99 11.77
N PHE A 618 47.62 22.95 12.01
CA PHE A 618 47.00 21.95 12.86
C PHE A 618 47.22 20.54 12.29
N ILE A 619 47.07 20.35 10.98
CA ILE A 619 47.31 19.05 10.34
C ILE A 619 48.76 18.59 10.53
N ARG A 620 49.73 19.50 10.39
CA ARG A 620 51.15 19.17 10.67
C ARG A 620 51.39 18.85 12.15
N TYR A 621 50.81 19.64 13.06
CA TYR A 621 50.88 19.40 14.50
C TYR A 621 50.30 18.02 14.86
N PHE A 622 49.12 17.69 14.34
CA PHE A 622 48.49 16.40 14.61
C PHE A 622 49.37 15.25 14.12
N ALA A 623 49.84 15.31 12.87
CA ALA A 623 50.63 14.25 12.28
C ALA A 623 52.02 14.09 12.94
N ARG A 624 52.72 15.19 13.23
CA ARG A 624 54.13 15.14 13.67
C ARG A 624 54.30 15.12 15.18
N ASP A 625 53.37 15.72 15.92
CA ASP A 625 53.52 15.90 17.36
C ASP A 625 52.48 15.07 18.13
N TYR A 626 51.20 15.18 17.81
CA TYR A 626 50.13 14.52 18.57
C TYR A 626 50.09 13.01 18.33
N ALA A 627 50.02 12.58 17.07
CA ALA A 627 49.91 11.17 16.70
C ALA A 627 51.20 10.36 16.94
N GLN A 628 52.32 11.02 17.27
CA GLN A 628 53.56 10.37 17.70
C GLN A 628 53.61 10.08 19.20
N GLN A 629 52.66 10.57 19.99
CA GLN A 629 52.61 10.31 21.41
C GLN A 629 52.22 8.85 21.71
N PRO A 630 52.90 8.18 22.65
CA PRO A 630 52.49 6.86 23.10
C PRO A 630 51.10 6.89 23.74
N VAL A 631 50.23 5.97 23.32
CA VAL A 631 48.88 5.77 23.85
C VAL A 631 48.86 4.50 24.67
N ARG A 632 48.55 4.61 25.96
CA ARG A 632 48.42 3.46 26.86
C ARG A 632 47.14 2.68 26.54
N THR A 633 47.27 1.43 26.09
CA THR A 633 46.13 0.61 25.64
C THR A 633 45.61 -0.35 26.70
N GLY A 634 46.46 -0.87 27.58
CA GLY A 634 46.04 -1.83 28.61
C GLY A 634 47.15 -2.81 29.00
N PRO A 635 46.94 -3.65 30.03
CA PRO A 635 47.85 -4.72 30.41
C PRO A 635 47.85 -5.88 29.40
N TYR A 636 48.58 -6.97 29.67
CA TYR A 636 48.60 -8.14 28.78
C TYR A 636 47.24 -8.86 28.71
N GLY A 637 46.41 -8.78 29.76
CA GLY A 637 45.11 -9.44 29.78
C GLY A 637 43.98 -8.76 28.99
N TRP A 638 44.15 -7.51 28.57
CA TRP A 638 43.18 -6.78 27.74
C TRP A 638 43.76 -5.48 27.21
N GLN A 639 43.30 -5.03 26.04
CA GLN A 639 43.66 -3.73 25.45
C GLN A 639 42.42 -2.97 24.98
N ILE A 640 42.46 -1.65 25.12
CA ILE A 640 41.48 -0.70 24.58
C ILE A 640 42.20 0.17 23.55
N LEU A 641 41.78 0.07 22.29
CA LEU A 641 42.18 0.98 21.23
C LEU A 641 41.18 2.14 21.22
N ASN A 642 41.56 3.28 21.79
CA ASN A 642 40.71 4.48 21.80
C ASN A 642 40.88 5.31 20.53
N TRP A 643 40.14 6.40 20.42
CA TRP A 643 40.13 7.29 19.25
C TRP A 643 41.51 7.85 18.83
N ASN A 644 42.51 7.88 19.73
CA ASN A 644 43.89 8.30 19.39
C ASN A 644 44.63 7.27 18.52
N LEU A 645 44.10 6.05 18.42
CA LEU A 645 44.63 4.96 17.59
C LEU A 645 43.73 4.66 16.39
N ARG A 646 42.99 5.68 15.92
CA ARG A 646 42.00 5.59 14.84
C ARG A 646 42.29 6.62 13.75
N THR A 647 42.11 6.22 12.50
CA THR A 647 42.02 7.14 11.35
C THR A 647 40.68 7.01 10.64
N PHE A 648 40.29 8.06 9.92
CA PHE A 648 39.09 8.09 9.08
C PHE A 648 39.41 7.73 7.63
N ILE A 649 38.68 6.76 7.09
CA ILE A 649 38.91 6.17 5.76
C ILE A 649 37.64 6.15 4.89
N GLY A 650 36.57 6.79 5.34
CA GLY A 650 35.29 6.84 4.62
C GLY A 650 35.32 7.72 3.36
N PRO A 651 34.14 7.94 2.74
CA PRO A 651 34.04 8.68 1.49
C PRO A 651 34.49 10.14 1.66
N LEU A 652 35.22 10.63 0.66
CA LEU A 652 35.68 12.01 0.57
C LEU A 652 34.52 12.95 0.22
N ALA A 653 34.66 14.23 0.56
CA ALA A 653 33.58 15.20 0.42
C ALA A 653 33.05 15.36 -1.01
N ASP A 654 33.90 15.18 -2.01
CA ASP A 654 33.58 15.30 -3.44
C ASP A 654 32.82 14.08 -4.00
N THR A 655 32.81 12.95 -3.29
CA THR A 655 32.05 11.75 -3.68
C THR A 655 30.68 11.67 -3.00
N VAL A 656 30.43 12.51 -2.00
CA VAL A 656 29.17 12.56 -1.25
C VAL A 656 28.27 13.64 -1.84
N PRO A 657 26.97 13.40 -2.05
CA PRO A 657 26.04 14.43 -2.53
C PRO A 657 25.93 15.63 -1.57
N SER A 658 25.78 16.83 -2.11
CA SER A 658 25.71 18.07 -1.30
C SER A 658 24.46 18.20 -0.45
N ASN A 659 23.40 17.45 -0.77
CA ASN A 659 22.15 17.36 -0.03
C ASN A 659 22.04 16.07 0.80
N ALA A 660 23.15 15.37 1.06
CA ALA A 660 23.18 14.22 1.95
C ALA A 660 22.78 14.58 3.39
N MET A 661 22.25 13.61 4.13
CA MET A 661 21.82 13.78 5.51
C MET A 661 22.98 14.06 6.47
N LYS A 662 24.20 13.65 6.11
CA LYS A 662 25.45 13.95 6.82
C LYS A 662 26.24 14.99 6.02
N PRO A 663 26.84 16.02 6.65
CA PRO A 663 27.66 16.98 5.93
C PRO A 663 28.78 16.28 5.13
N GLN A 664 28.97 16.68 3.86
CA GLN A 664 29.91 16.01 2.94
C GLN A 664 31.31 15.83 3.54
N LYS A 665 31.84 16.86 4.22
CA LYS A 665 33.17 16.80 4.82
C LYS A 665 33.28 15.81 5.99
N ASP A 666 32.18 15.51 6.64
CA ASP A 666 32.15 14.67 7.85
C ASP A 666 31.83 13.21 7.52
N ALA A 667 31.41 12.94 6.29
CA ALA A 667 31.15 11.60 5.79
C ALA A 667 32.40 10.71 5.83
N VAL A 668 33.60 11.28 5.75
CA VAL A 668 34.88 10.56 5.88
C VAL A 668 34.98 9.79 7.21
N ALA A 669 34.35 10.31 8.26
CA ALA A 669 34.33 9.68 9.57
C ALA A 669 33.31 8.55 9.71
N SER A 670 32.66 8.11 8.63
CA SER A 670 31.67 7.01 8.67
C SER A 670 32.30 5.63 8.50
N GLU A 671 33.58 5.58 8.14
CA GLU A 671 34.41 4.38 8.15
C GLU A 671 35.75 4.71 8.81
N GLN A 672 36.22 3.82 9.67
CA GLN A 672 37.37 4.04 10.53
C GLN A 672 38.31 2.84 10.47
N LEU A 673 39.61 3.11 10.59
CA LEU A 673 40.67 2.10 10.71
C LEU A 673 41.32 2.24 12.09
N TRP A 674 41.39 1.14 12.83
CA TRP A 674 41.90 1.07 14.19
C TRP A 674 43.22 0.34 14.22
N TYR A 675 44.16 0.85 15.00
CA TYR A 675 45.54 0.39 15.04
C TYR A 675 45.93 -0.14 16.42
N GLY A 676 46.51 -1.33 16.47
CA GLY A 676 46.98 -1.92 17.72
C GLY A 676 48.36 -2.56 17.61
N GLU A 677 48.91 -2.91 18.77
CA GLU A 677 50.11 -3.72 18.92
C GLU A 677 49.94 -4.61 20.14
N TYR A 678 50.37 -5.87 20.02
CA TYR A 678 50.33 -6.80 21.13
C TYR A 678 51.62 -7.61 21.19
N SER A 679 52.03 -7.92 22.40
CA SER A 679 53.14 -8.83 22.68
C SER A 679 52.90 -9.52 24.01
N LEU A 680 53.68 -10.57 24.24
CA LEU A 680 53.86 -11.13 25.57
C LEU A 680 55.24 -10.72 26.10
N PRO A 681 55.47 -10.77 27.42
CA PRO A 681 56.80 -10.63 28.00
C PRO A 681 57.81 -11.61 27.36
N ALA A 682 59.09 -11.26 27.41
CA ALA A 682 60.13 -12.12 26.85
C ALA A 682 60.30 -13.43 27.63
N ASP A 683 60.19 -13.38 28.96
CA ASP A 683 60.19 -14.56 29.82
C ASP A 683 58.74 -14.86 30.24
N VAL A 684 58.17 -15.95 29.72
CA VAL A 684 56.83 -16.44 30.13
C VAL A 684 56.90 -17.83 30.76
N TYR A 685 55.95 -18.09 31.65
CA TYR A 685 55.78 -19.37 32.33
C TYR A 685 54.35 -19.86 32.11
N ILE A 686 54.22 -20.94 31.36
CA ILE A 686 52.92 -21.40 30.84
C ILE A 686 52.50 -22.64 31.62
N VAL A 687 51.29 -22.67 32.16
CA VAL A 687 50.72 -23.85 32.83
C VAL A 687 49.30 -24.08 32.38
N GLU A 688 48.80 -25.30 32.58
CA GLU A 688 47.38 -25.59 32.39
C GLU A 688 46.49 -24.62 33.19
N GLU A 689 45.38 -24.19 32.59
CA GLU A 689 44.48 -23.21 33.19
C GLU A 689 44.02 -23.63 34.59
N GLY A 690 43.98 -22.66 35.53
CA GLY A 690 43.50 -22.88 36.89
C GLY A 690 44.51 -23.57 37.81
N LYS A 691 45.71 -23.88 37.33
CA LYS A 691 46.76 -24.48 38.15
C LYS A 691 47.31 -23.47 39.16
N ASP A 692 47.21 -23.78 40.45
CA ASP A 692 47.70 -22.93 41.54
C ASP A 692 49.23 -22.97 41.64
N ILE A 693 49.89 -22.02 41.00
CA ILE A 693 51.35 -21.88 41.03
C ILE A 693 51.87 -21.51 42.41
N ALA A 694 51.15 -20.64 43.14
CA ALA A 694 51.59 -20.18 44.45
C ALA A 694 51.58 -21.34 45.46
N GLY A 695 50.47 -22.08 45.54
CA GLY A 695 50.37 -23.29 46.36
C GLY A 695 51.35 -24.38 45.93
N TYR A 696 51.53 -24.58 44.62
CA TYR A 696 52.49 -25.57 44.11
C TYR A 696 53.94 -25.22 44.50
N GLY A 697 54.29 -23.93 44.48
CA GLY A 697 55.60 -23.40 44.89
C GLY A 697 55.90 -23.51 46.38
N LEU A 698 54.88 -23.58 47.23
CA LEU A 698 55.04 -23.85 48.66
C LEU A 698 55.36 -25.32 48.93
N GLN A 699 54.89 -26.23 48.08
CA GLN A 699 55.09 -27.68 48.21
C GLN A 699 56.30 -28.20 47.44
N HIS A 700 56.69 -27.51 46.37
CA HIS A 700 57.79 -27.88 45.48
C HIS A 700 58.71 -26.67 45.26
N ARG A 701 60.04 -26.88 45.24
CA ARG A 701 60.98 -25.80 44.89
C ARG A 701 60.83 -25.42 43.42
N LEU A 702 59.97 -24.45 43.14
CA LEU A 702 59.82 -23.88 41.80
C LEU A 702 61.08 -23.12 41.40
N ASN A 703 61.61 -23.46 40.24
CA ASN A 703 62.62 -22.69 39.53
C ASN A 703 62.14 -22.42 38.11
N LYS A 704 62.80 -21.50 37.39
CA LYS A 704 62.38 -21.13 36.02
C LYS A 704 62.25 -22.36 35.11
N SER A 705 63.04 -23.41 35.29
CA SER A 705 63.06 -24.63 34.47
C SER A 705 62.15 -25.77 34.95
N HIS A 706 61.27 -25.51 35.92
CA HIS A 706 60.47 -26.57 36.52
C HIS A 706 59.57 -27.25 35.47
N PRO A 707 59.47 -28.60 35.44
CA PRO A 707 58.66 -29.34 34.46
C PRO A 707 57.15 -29.07 34.47
N ILE A 708 56.69 -28.26 35.43
CA ILE A 708 55.29 -27.80 35.48
C ILE A 708 55.01 -26.82 34.33
N PHE A 709 56.03 -26.11 33.86
CA PHE A 709 55.91 -25.13 32.79
C PHE A 709 55.96 -25.82 31.43
N LEU A 710 54.93 -25.59 30.63
CA LEU A 710 54.82 -26.07 29.26
C LEU A 710 55.79 -25.30 28.37
N ARG A 711 56.65 -26.04 27.66
CA ARG A 711 57.73 -25.48 26.82
C ARG A 711 57.85 -26.14 25.47
N ASP A 712 57.62 -27.45 25.41
CA ASP A 712 57.79 -28.23 24.19
C ASP A 712 56.56 -28.14 23.27
N GLY A 713 56.42 -27.00 22.59
CA GLY A 713 55.25 -26.71 21.77
C GLY A 713 55.14 -25.24 21.40
N TYR A 714 53.91 -24.81 21.16
CA TYR A 714 53.57 -23.44 20.79
C TYR A 714 52.52 -22.86 21.73
N LEU A 715 52.74 -21.61 22.13
CA LEU A 715 51.76 -20.77 22.81
C LEU A 715 50.96 -20.01 21.76
N ILE A 716 49.66 -20.25 21.71
CA ILE A 716 48.71 -19.61 20.79
C ILE A 716 48.07 -18.43 21.51
N VAL A 717 48.13 -17.26 20.89
CA VAL A 717 47.35 -16.08 21.30
C VAL A 717 46.06 -16.06 20.51
N ASN A 718 44.94 -16.07 21.23
CA ASN A 718 43.58 -16.04 20.71
C ASN A 718 42.92 -14.72 21.09
N PHE A 719 42.37 -13.97 20.13
CA PHE A 719 41.75 -12.67 20.37
C PHE A 719 40.23 -12.73 20.31
N ASN A 720 39.57 -12.20 21.36
CA ASN A 720 38.21 -11.71 21.27
C ASN A 720 38.24 -10.20 20.96
N ILE A 721 37.48 -9.77 19.95
CA ILE A 721 37.46 -8.38 19.47
C ILE A 721 36.02 -7.86 19.52
N GLU A 722 35.85 -6.71 20.16
CA GLU A 722 34.54 -6.09 20.39
C GLU A 722 34.63 -4.58 20.16
N SER A 723 33.60 -3.97 19.59
CA SER A 723 33.49 -2.51 19.53
C SER A 723 32.75 -1.96 20.74
N ILE A 724 33.15 -0.77 21.18
CA ILE A 724 32.56 -0.02 22.28
C ILE A 724 32.07 1.31 21.71
N GLN A 725 30.81 1.64 21.96
CA GLN A 725 30.27 2.96 21.67
C GLN A 725 30.04 3.73 22.97
N ASN A 726 30.34 5.04 22.95
CA ASN A 726 30.12 5.95 24.08
C ASN A 726 30.72 5.48 25.42
N GLY A 727 31.80 4.70 25.38
CA GLY A 727 32.47 4.18 26.58
C GLY A 727 31.74 3.06 27.31
N ASP A 728 30.66 2.48 26.77
CA ASP A 728 29.93 1.37 27.41
C ASP A 728 30.70 0.04 27.26
N THR A 729 31.51 -0.30 28.26
CA THR A 729 32.25 -1.56 28.31
C THR A 729 31.40 -2.74 28.78
N GLU A 730 30.26 -2.51 29.41
CA GLU A 730 29.37 -3.56 29.92
C GLU A 730 28.50 -4.14 28.80
N LYS A 731 28.17 -3.32 27.80
CA LYS A 731 27.39 -3.71 26.62
C LYS A 731 28.14 -3.30 25.34
N PRO A 732 29.08 -4.13 24.88
CA PRO A 732 29.75 -3.90 23.61
C PRO A 732 28.74 -3.76 22.47
N HIS A 733 29.06 -2.90 21.49
CA HIS A 733 28.18 -2.62 20.36
C HIS A 733 28.17 -3.79 19.38
N LEU A 734 29.31 -4.08 18.74
CA LEU A 734 29.49 -5.17 17.78
C LEU A 734 30.51 -6.20 18.29
N GLN A 735 30.31 -7.46 17.91
CA GLN A 735 31.22 -8.56 18.24
C GLN A 735 31.76 -9.24 16.97
N TYR A 736 33.06 -9.51 16.95
CA TYR A 736 33.69 -10.18 15.82
C TYR A 736 33.41 -11.70 15.78
N ILE A 737 33.31 -12.33 16.95
CA ILE A 737 33.17 -13.79 17.09
C ILE A 737 31.83 -14.16 17.72
N ASN A 738 31.50 -13.60 18.89
CA ASN A 738 30.36 -14.04 19.72
C ASN A 738 29.08 -13.20 19.49
N GLY A 739 28.88 -12.68 18.28
CA GLY A 739 27.61 -12.05 17.91
C GLY A 739 26.49 -13.09 17.83
N GLU A 740 25.27 -12.73 18.25
CA GLU A 740 24.14 -13.68 18.29
C GLU A 740 23.77 -14.22 16.89
N LEU A 741 23.88 -13.37 15.87
CA LEU A 741 23.43 -13.67 14.50
C LEU A 741 24.59 -13.81 13.50
N SER A 742 25.82 -13.42 13.88
CA SER A 742 26.95 -13.36 12.96
C SER A 742 28.29 -13.65 13.64
N ASN A 743 29.15 -14.37 12.90
CA ASN A 743 30.55 -14.60 13.25
C ASN A 743 31.41 -14.14 12.07
N GLN A 744 32.08 -13.01 12.24
CA GLN A 744 32.87 -12.37 11.19
C GLN A 744 34.15 -13.15 10.90
N TRP A 745 34.70 -13.85 11.89
CA TRP A 745 35.90 -14.67 11.74
C TRP A 745 35.67 -15.80 10.72
N ASN A 746 34.53 -16.48 10.85
CA ASN A 746 34.08 -17.50 9.91
C ASN A 746 33.76 -16.90 8.53
N ARG A 747 33.04 -15.77 8.49
CA ARG A 747 32.64 -15.08 7.24
C ARG A 747 33.84 -14.70 6.38
N GLU A 748 34.93 -14.25 7.01
CA GLU A 748 36.19 -13.89 6.34
C GLU A 748 37.06 -15.11 5.95
N GLY A 749 36.55 -16.33 6.13
CA GLY A 749 37.12 -17.54 5.55
C GLY A 749 38.23 -18.18 6.38
N PHE A 750 38.23 -17.97 7.70
CA PHE A 750 39.18 -18.59 8.61
C PHE A 750 39.24 -20.12 8.43
N LYS A 751 40.45 -20.68 8.40
CA LYS A 751 40.65 -22.12 8.30
C LYS A 751 40.78 -22.70 9.70
N TYR A 752 40.08 -23.80 9.98
CA TYR A 752 40.07 -24.42 11.31
C TYR A 752 41.09 -25.55 11.48
N GLN A 753 41.87 -25.84 10.45
CA GLN A 753 42.91 -26.85 10.48
C GLN A 753 44.04 -26.47 9.52
N PHE A 754 45.27 -26.81 9.88
CA PHE A 754 46.36 -26.88 8.92
C PHE A 754 47.24 -28.10 9.16
N THR A 755 47.92 -28.53 8.10
CA THR A 755 49.02 -29.49 8.18
C THR A 755 50.33 -28.72 8.09
N ASP A 756 51.19 -28.89 9.09
CA ASP A 756 52.47 -28.20 9.12
C ASP A 756 53.46 -28.78 8.08
N PRO A 757 54.60 -28.11 7.84
CA PRO A 757 55.61 -28.59 6.90
C PRO A 757 56.27 -29.94 7.25
N TYR A 758 55.97 -30.50 8.43
CA TYR A 758 56.43 -31.80 8.92
C TYR A 758 55.34 -32.89 8.85
N GLY A 759 54.12 -32.56 8.41
CA GLY A 759 53.00 -33.49 8.26
C GLY A 759 52.11 -33.62 9.49
N TYR A 760 52.31 -32.79 10.53
CA TYR A 760 51.47 -32.78 11.72
C TYR A 760 50.24 -31.90 11.53
N ASN A 761 49.09 -32.38 12.01
CA ASN A 761 47.83 -31.65 11.93
C ASN A 761 47.59 -30.84 13.19
N PHE A 762 47.22 -29.57 13.01
CA PHE A 762 46.86 -28.66 14.08
C PHE A 762 45.44 -28.16 13.85
N ASN A 763 44.66 -28.08 14.93
CA ASN A 763 43.30 -27.54 14.92
C ASN A 763 43.29 -26.14 15.50
N PHE A 764 42.47 -25.27 14.91
CA PHE A 764 42.29 -23.88 15.33
C PHE A 764 40.86 -23.60 15.77
N ILE A 765 40.68 -22.52 16.49
CA ILE A 765 39.37 -21.95 16.82
C ILE A 765 39.34 -20.47 16.43
N ASP A 766 38.14 -19.90 16.35
CA ASP A 766 37.97 -18.46 16.10
C ASP A 766 38.79 -17.64 17.10
N GLY A 767 39.45 -16.60 16.59
CA GLY A 767 40.34 -15.75 17.38
C GLY A 767 41.82 -16.16 17.35
N ASP A 768 42.17 -17.40 16.96
CA ASP A 768 43.58 -17.84 16.92
C ASP A 768 44.35 -16.95 15.94
N THR A 769 45.26 -16.12 16.47
CA THR A 769 45.91 -15.02 15.74
C THR A 769 47.38 -15.33 15.45
N ILE A 770 48.12 -15.79 16.45
CA ILE A 770 49.57 -16.02 16.29
C ILE A 770 50.10 -17.10 17.23
N PHE A 771 51.11 -17.82 16.76
CA PHE A 771 51.84 -18.84 17.49
C PHE A 771 53.19 -18.29 17.93
N TYR A 772 53.46 -18.40 19.22
CA TYR A 772 54.77 -18.18 19.80
C TYR A 772 55.45 -19.52 20.11
N HIS A 773 56.77 -19.60 19.95
CA HIS A 773 57.54 -20.72 20.48
C HIS A 773 57.39 -20.81 22.01
N GLY A 774 57.10 -22.01 22.52
CA GLY A 774 57.02 -22.26 23.96
C GLY A 774 58.39 -22.35 24.65
N ASP A 775 59.44 -22.58 23.87
CA ASP A 775 60.82 -22.80 24.33
C ASP A 775 61.81 -21.70 23.89
N GLN A 776 61.36 -20.65 23.18
CA GLN A 776 62.22 -19.58 22.68
C GLN A 776 61.71 -18.19 23.06
N SER A 777 62.66 -17.30 23.28
CA SER A 777 62.44 -15.91 23.69
C SER A 777 63.26 -14.96 22.82
N SER A 778 62.79 -13.73 22.67
CA SER A 778 63.58 -12.62 22.12
C SER A 778 64.92 -12.44 22.87
N THR A 779 65.00 -12.81 24.15
CA THR A 779 66.28 -12.76 24.89
C THR A 779 67.36 -13.69 24.33
N ASP A 780 66.97 -14.74 23.60
CA ASP A 780 67.92 -15.68 23.00
C ASP A 780 68.67 -15.07 21.81
N ASP A 781 68.11 -14.03 21.16
CA ASP A 781 68.73 -13.34 20.03
C ASP A 781 69.77 -12.30 20.45
N PHE A 782 69.72 -11.84 21.71
CA PHE A 782 70.59 -10.77 22.23
C PHE A 782 71.58 -11.21 23.30
N LYS A 783 71.64 -12.52 23.62
CA LYS A 783 72.69 -13.05 24.50
C LYS A 783 74.04 -12.95 23.79
N ALA A 784 74.90 -12.04 24.25
CA ALA A 784 76.29 -11.99 23.83
C ALA A 784 76.95 -13.35 24.12
N GLY A 785 77.45 -14.02 23.09
CA GLY A 785 78.22 -15.25 23.24
C GLY A 785 79.48 -14.98 24.05
N VAL A 786 79.45 -15.27 25.35
CA VAL A 786 80.67 -15.42 26.12
C VAL A 786 81.15 -16.84 25.83
N THR A 787 82.19 -16.96 25.02
CA THR A 787 82.93 -18.23 24.89
C THR A 787 83.50 -18.59 26.26
N HIS A 788 83.03 -19.70 26.82
CA HIS A 788 83.69 -20.38 27.93
C HIS A 788 84.62 -21.47 27.40
#